data_AF-A0A2G7FKU5-F1
#
_entry.id   AF-A0A2G7FKU5-F1
#
_cell.length_a   1.000
_cell.length_b   1.000
_cell.length_c   1.000
_cell.angle_alpha   90.00
_cell.angle_beta   90.00
_cell.angle_gamma   90.00
#
_symmetry.space_group_name_H-M   'P 1'
#
loop_
_entity.id
_entity.type
_entity.pdbx_description
1 polymer ?
#
loop_
_entity_poly.entity_id
_entity_poly.type
_entity_poly.pdbx_seq_one_letter_code
_entity_poly.pdbx_strand_id
1 'polypeptide(L)'
;MTTPSIRIPFTGPLPAPVIVPPSARNVSGAIDALLSFLTAPPSPYLRGVDVGRYSQTVLLTGAGISVASGLSDYRGENGTYVTNKTYRPIYFHEFLKRHEFRKRYWARSFVGWPGLVKAKPNSTHWAIRDLGAKGYLSSVVTQNVDSFHPIAHSKLSTIELHGYLRSVVCTSCQNQFPRDEFQKSLEKLNPAWAEFLAKMVDTGTLNTDNPEEQRRKGLKLNPDGDVDLAEAPYSTFRYPSCPTCLEKPPRLQDGTPARVEVESDGAWLPSSTAGVLKPAVIMFGENIHPAVKTAAEEAIDDAGRLLILGSSLATFSAWSQQRSKPPPPKSPTSHPAASPTMDKAQQPSSFQQLEKEKERMPLGSQVFKGRNRQTGELVALKEIHLDSEEGTPSTAIREISLMKELKHESIVSLYDVIHTENKLMLVFEYMDKDLKKYMDTRGERGQLDQATIKSFMHQLLKGIAFCHENRVLHRDLKPQNLLINKKGQLKLGDFGLARAFGIPVNTFSNEVVTLWYRAPDVLLGSRTYNTSIDIWSAGCIMAELYTGRPLFPGTTNEDQLQKIFRLMGTPSERSWPGISQLPEYKPNFHVYATQDLGLILPQIDPLGLDLLNRMLQLRPEMRVSAHDALQHPWFHDLPQMQAQLQQQQQQQMSGYGGMVTSQQAYQ
;
A
#
# COMPACT_ATOMS: atom_id res chain seq x y z
N MET A 1 -22.58 1.43 15.46
CA MET A 1 -21.31 0.73 15.18
C MET A 1 -21.37 0.28 13.74
N THR A 2 -20.75 1.01 12.82
CA THR A 2 -20.69 0.67 11.41
C THR A 2 -19.43 -0.17 11.16
N THR A 3 -19.62 -1.36 10.60
CA THR A 3 -18.55 -2.27 10.17
C THR A 3 -17.58 -1.54 9.24
N PRO A 4 -16.24 -1.65 9.44
CA PRO A 4 -15.30 -1.07 8.50
C PRO A 4 -15.44 -1.84 7.17
N SER A 5 -15.89 -1.16 6.12
CA SER A 5 -15.90 -1.74 4.78
C SER A 5 -14.53 -1.55 4.16
N ILE A 6 -13.79 -2.64 3.93
CA ILE A 6 -12.65 -2.63 3.02
C ILE A 6 -13.16 -2.16 1.64
N ARG A 7 -12.73 -0.96 1.23
CA ARG A 7 -13.06 -0.42 -0.10
C ARG A 7 -12.20 -1.13 -1.14
N ILE A 8 -12.84 -2.00 -1.93
CA ILE A 8 -12.31 -2.46 -3.21
C ILE A 8 -11.91 -1.20 -4.01
N PRO A 9 -10.65 -1.09 -4.49
CA PRO A 9 -10.26 0.05 -5.29
C PRO A 9 -11.05 0.03 -6.60
N PHE A 10 -11.73 1.15 -6.90
CA PHE A 10 -12.57 1.35 -8.09
C PHE A 10 -13.88 0.55 -8.11
N THR A 11 -14.88 1.01 -7.35
CA THR A 11 -16.27 0.54 -7.42
C THR A 11 -17.15 1.36 -8.37
N GLY A 12 -16.59 2.42 -8.97
CA GLY A 12 -17.25 3.27 -9.96
C GLY A 12 -16.61 3.14 -11.35
N PRO A 13 -17.26 3.66 -12.40
CA PRO A 13 -16.77 3.59 -13.77
C PRO A 13 -15.36 4.20 -13.90
N LEU A 14 -14.50 3.54 -14.69
CA LEU A 14 -13.16 4.04 -14.97
C LEU A 14 -13.27 5.37 -15.75
N PRO A 15 -12.40 6.35 -15.48
CA PRO A 15 -12.34 7.56 -16.30
C PRO A 15 -12.03 7.18 -17.76
N ALA A 16 -12.52 8.00 -18.70
CA ALA A 16 -12.24 7.79 -20.12
C ALA A 16 -10.72 7.67 -20.35
N PRO A 17 -10.27 6.69 -21.15
CA PRO A 17 -8.84 6.47 -21.37
C PRO A 17 -8.23 7.70 -22.05
N VAL A 18 -7.04 8.10 -21.59
CA VAL A 18 -6.24 9.09 -22.30
C VAL A 18 -5.66 8.41 -23.53
N ILE A 19 -6.09 8.82 -24.72
CA ILE A 19 -5.68 8.23 -25.99
C ILE A 19 -4.48 9.02 -26.54
N VAL A 20 -3.32 8.36 -26.58
CA VAL A 20 -2.07 8.91 -27.12
C VAL A 20 -1.47 7.89 -28.11
N PRO A 21 -1.14 8.30 -29.35
CA PRO A 21 -1.38 9.62 -29.94
C PRO A 21 -2.88 9.88 -30.15
N PRO A 22 -3.34 11.15 -30.26
CA PRO A 22 -4.76 11.46 -30.51
C PRO A 22 -5.34 10.81 -31.78
N SER A 23 -4.49 10.49 -32.77
CA SER A 23 -4.89 9.75 -33.98
C SER A 23 -5.39 8.34 -33.69
N ALA A 24 -5.00 7.73 -32.57
CA ALA A 24 -5.44 6.40 -32.14
C ALA A 24 -6.91 6.33 -31.67
N ARG A 25 -7.68 7.42 -31.82
CA ARG A 25 -9.14 7.44 -31.59
C ARG A 25 -9.94 6.67 -32.65
N ASN A 26 -9.34 6.41 -33.82
CA ASN A 26 -9.95 5.58 -34.86
C ASN A 26 -9.07 4.35 -35.15
N VAL A 27 -9.66 3.35 -35.82
CA VAL A 27 -9.00 2.06 -36.06
C VAL A 27 -7.70 2.21 -36.85
N SER A 28 -7.67 3.04 -37.90
CA SER A 28 -6.47 3.24 -38.72
C SER A 28 -5.33 3.82 -37.89
N GLY A 29 -5.59 4.91 -37.16
CA GLY A 29 -4.57 5.54 -36.33
C GLY A 29 -4.14 4.67 -35.14
N ALA A 30 -5.01 3.79 -34.65
CA ALA A 30 -4.66 2.81 -33.61
C ALA A 30 -3.74 1.71 -34.18
N ILE A 31 -4.00 1.24 -35.40
CA ILE A 31 -3.11 0.30 -36.10
C ILE A 31 -1.75 0.94 -36.34
N ASP A 32 -1.71 2.19 -36.82
CA ASP A 32 -0.45 2.92 -37.06
C ASP A 32 0.34 3.13 -35.77
N ALA A 33 -0.34 3.51 -34.67
CA ALA A 33 0.30 3.67 -33.37
C ALA A 33 0.87 2.35 -32.84
N LEU A 34 0.11 1.24 -32.98
CA LEU A 34 0.58 -0.08 -32.56
C LEU A 34 1.74 -0.57 -33.41
N LEU A 35 1.67 -0.39 -34.73
CA LEU A 35 2.75 -0.76 -35.65
C LEU A 35 4.02 0.04 -35.35
N SER A 36 3.89 1.35 -35.16
CA SER A 36 4.99 2.23 -34.77
C SER A 36 5.61 1.77 -33.44
N PHE A 37 4.79 1.45 -32.44
CA PHE A 37 5.28 0.89 -31.18
C PHE A 37 6.04 -0.43 -31.36
N LEU A 38 5.47 -1.40 -32.10
CA LEU A 38 6.06 -2.72 -32.28
C LEU A 38 7.35 -2.69 -33.11
N THR A 39 7.54 -1.67 -33.94
CA THR A 39 8.70 -1.52 -34.84
C THR A 39 9.71 -0.47 -34.37
N ALA A 40 9.38 0.36 -33.37
CA ALA A 40 10.27 1.39 -32.84
C ALA A 40 11.58 0.79 -32.31
N PRO A 41 12.76 1.40 -32.50
CA PRO A 41 14.01 0.86 -31.95
C PRO A 41 13.97 0.79 -30.40
N PRO A 42 14.78 -0.09 -29.77
CA PRO A 42 14.90 -0.15 -28.31
C PRO A 42 15.28 1.21 -27.72
N SER A 43 14.84 1.47 -26.48
CA SER A 43 15.18 2.72 -25.79
C SER A 43 16.70 2.87 -25.64
N PRO A 44 17.28 4.05 -25.95
CA PRO A 44 18.72 4.30 -25.80
C PRO A 44 19.17 4.30 -24.33
N TYR A 45 18.23 4.29 -23.38
CA TYR A 45 18.51 4.26 -21.94
C TYR A 45 18.58 2.84 -21.35
N LEU A 46 18.34 1.80 -22.15
CA LEU A 46 18.54 0.40 -21.73
C LEU A 46 20.05 0.13 -21.60
N ARG A 47 20.51 -0.27 -20.41
CA ARG A 47 21.93 -0.56 -20.13
C ARG A 47 22.20 -2.06 -20.32
N GLY A 48 23.09 -2.44 -21.24
CA GLY A 48 23.50 -3.83 -21.52
C GLY A 48 24.05 -4.01 -22.94
N VAL A 49 24.86 -5.05 -23.20
CA VAL A 49 25.62 -5.26 -24.47
C VAL A 49 24.94 -6.22 -25.46
N ASP A 50 23.74 -6.75 -25.17
CA ASP A 50 23.05 -7.69 -26.08
C ASP A 50 21.82 -7.07 -26.78
N VAL A 51 22.08 -6.33 -27.86
CA VAL A 51 21.06 -5.66 -28.70
C VAL A 51 20.00 -6.60 -29.30
N GLY A 52 20.22 -7.91 -29.33
CA GLY A 52 19.26 -8.88 -29.87
C GLY A 52 18.10 -9.23 -28.92
N ARG A 53 18.32 -9.17 -27.60
CA ARG A 53 17.26 -9.44 -26.60
C ARG A 53 16.41 -8.19 -26.32
N TYR A 54 17.03 -7.02 -26.31
CA TYR A 54 16.35 -5.74 -26.08
C TYR A 54 15.50 -5.25 -27.26
N SER A 55 15.39 -5.98 -28.36
CA SER A 55 14.41 -5.70 -29.42
C SER A 55 13.06 -6.37 -29.21
N GLN A 56 12.91 -7.15 -28.13
CA GLN A 56 11.72 -7.96 -27.88
C GLN A 56 10.61 -7.16 -27.17
N THR A 57 9.36 -7.50 -27.48
CA THR A 57 8.19 -6.96 -26.79
C THR A 57 7.63 -8.02 -25.85
N VAL A 58 7.47 -7.68 -24.57
CA VAL A 58 6.73 -8.49 -23.61
C VAL A 58 5.32 -7.94 -23.46
N LEU A 59 4.36 -8.86 -23.40
CA LEU A 59 2.95 -8.53 -23.24
C LEU A 59 2.50 -8.79 -21.80
N LEU A 60 1.96 -7.77 -21.13
CA LEU A 60 1.27 -7.89 -19.85
C LEU A 60 -0.25 -7.90 -20.06
N THR A 61 -0.94 -8.95 -19.62
CA THR A 61 -2.40 -9.06 -19.75
C THR A 61 -3.14 -9.13 -18.41
N GLY A 62 -4.42 -8.75 -18.45
CA GLY A 62 -5.34 -8.78 -17.31
C GLY A 62 -6.76 -9.15 -17.73
N ALA A 63 -7.66 -9.28 -16.75
CA ALA A 63 -8.97 -9.91 -16.94
C ALA A 63 -9.83 -9.26 -18.02
N GLY A 64 -9.57 -7.98 -18.37
CA GLY A 64 -10.27 -7.27 -19.43
C GLY A 64 -10.18 -7.92 -20.80
N ILE A 65 -9.13 -8.72 -21.08
CA ILE A 65 -9.02 -9.43 -22.37
C ILE A 65 -9.95 -10.66 -22.47
N SER A 66 -10.44 -11.18 -21.34
CA SER A 66 -11.21 -12.43 -21.26
C SER A 66 -12.72 -12.20 -21.12
N VAL A 67 -13.19 -10.96 -21.08
CA VAL A 67 -14.63 -10.65 -20.92
C VAL A 67 -15.47 -11.26 -22.05
N ALA A 68 -14.97 -11.21 -23.29
CA ALA A 68 -15.66 -11.81 -24.44
C ALA A 68 -15.56 -13.35 -24.51
N SER A 69 -14.93 -14.00 -23.52
CA SER A 69 -14.82 -15.46 -23.43
C SER A 69 -15.93 -16.12 -22.61
N GLY A 70 -16.94 -15.36 -22.19
CA GLY A 70 -18.03 -15.87 -21.33
C GLY A 70 -17.65 -15.93 -19.85
N LEU A 71 -16.56 -15.28 -19.44
CA LEU A 71 -16.18 -15.11 -18.05
C LEU A 71 -16.69 -13.77 -17.54
N SER A 72 -17.14 -13.76 -16.28
CA SER A 72 -17.60 -12.53 -15.64
C SER A 72 -16.48 -11.50 -15.53
N ASP A 73 -16.84 -10.23 -15.57
CA ASP A 73 -15.91 -9.13 -15.33
C ASP A 73 -15.91 -8.75 -13.84
N TYR A 74 -14.77 -8.33 -13.29
CA TYR A 74 -14.69 -7.75 -11.95
C TYR A 74 -15.04 -6.26 -11.93
N ARG A 75 -14.66 -5.49 -12.97
CA ARG A 75 -14.50 -4.02 -12.89
C ARG A 75 -15.29 -3.19 -13.91
N GLY A 76 -15.81 -3.78 -14.98
CA GLY A 76 -16.65 -3.07 -15.94
C GLY A 76 -17.99 -2.64 -15.36
N GLU A 77 -18.81 -1.97 -16.15
CA GLU A 77 -20.12 -1.44 -15.72
C GLU A 77 -21.05 -2.52 -15.15
N ASN A 78 -20.93 -3.74 -15.69
CA ASN A 78 -21.66 -4.93 -15.21
C ASN A 78 -20.81 -5.83 -14.30
N GLY A 79 -19.61 -5.39 -13.92
CA GLY A 79 -18.63 -6.17 -13.17
C GLY A 79 -19.04 -6.44 -11.73
N THR A 80 -18.48 -7.50 -11.13
CA THR A 80 -18.83 -7.97 -9.77
C THR A 80 -18.64 -6.89 -8.71
N TYR A 81 -17.60 -6.05 -8.78
CA TYR A 81 -17.37 -5.00 -7.79
C TYR A 81 -18.34 -3.82 -7.88
N VAL A 82 -18.92 -3.59 -9.06
CA VAL A 82 -19.91 -2.51 -9.29
C VAL A 82 -21.30 -2.97 -8.89
N THR A 83 -21.64 -4.21 -9.27
CA THR A 83 -23.00 -4.77 -9.11
C THR A 83 -23.22 -5.50 -7.79
N ASN A 84 -22.17 -5.98 -7.12
CA ASN A 84 -22.24 -6.63 -5.81
C ASN A 84 -21.33 -5.92 -4.79
N LYS A 85 -21.88 -4.90 -4.12
CA LYS A 85 -21.16 -4.10 -3.13
C LYS A 85 -20.77 -4.87 -1.85
N THR A 86 -21.34 -6.06 -1.64
CA THR A 86 -21.03 -6.94 -0.50
C THR A 86 -20.06 -8.06 -0.88
N TYR A 87 -19.64 -8.15 -2.15
CA TYR A 87 -18.66 -9.12 -2.60
C TYR A 87 -17.35 -8.95 -1.83
N ARG A 88 -16.91 -10.03 -1.18
CA ARG A 88 -15.62 -10.10 -0.48
C ARG A 88 -14.68 -11.03 -1.23
N PRO A 89 -13.46 -10.57 -1.59
CA PRO A 89 -12.45 -11.44 -2.17
C PRO A 89 -12.05 -12.56 -1.18
N ILE A 90 -11.56 -13.67 -1.73
CA ILE A 90 -11.16 -14.83 -0.94
C ILE A 90 -9.75 -14.62 -0.36
N TYR A 91 -9.63 -14.65 0.96
CA TYR A 91 -8.36 -14.50 1.65
C TYR A 91 -7.72 -15.85 1.98
N PHE A 92 -6.41 -15.95 1.74
CA PHE A 92 -5.63 -17.17 1.95
C PHE A 92 -5.69 -17.68 3.39
N HIS A 93 -5.56 -16.77 4.36
CA HIS A 93 -5.56 -17.13 5.78
C HIS A 93 -6.92 -17.65 6.25
N GLU A 94 -8.03 -17.08 5.75
CA GLU A 94 -9.38 -17.56 6.06
C GLU A 94 -9.60 -18.96 5.49
N PHE A 95 -9.17 -19.17 4.25
CA PHE A 95 -9.23 -20.48 3.59
C PHE A 95 -8.47 -21.55 4.37
N LEU A 96 -7.28 -21.24 4.91
CA LEU A 96 -6.50 -22.19 5.71
C LEU A 96 -7.12 -22.47 7.09
N LYS A 97 -7.63 -21.45 7.77
CA LYS A 97 -8.05 -21.59 9.18
C LYS A 97 -9.48 -22.09 9.35
N ARG A 98 -10.39 -21.81 8.42
CA ARG A 98 -11.84 -21.99 8.62
C ARG A 98 -12.39 -23.10 7.73
N HIS A 99 -12.73 -24.25 8.33
CA HIS A 99 -13.36 -25.38 7.65
C HIS A 99 -14.63 -24.99 6.91
N GLU A 100 -15.54 -24.29 7.58
CA GLU A 100 -16.82 -23.84 7.01
C GLU A 100 -16.63 -22.89 5.82
N PHE A 101 -15.55 -22.10 5.83
CA PHE A 101 -15.22 -21.22 4.71
C PHE A 101 -14.77 -22.02 3.49
N ARG A 102 -13.97 -23.09 3.68
CA ARG A 102 -13.59 -24.01 2.60
C ARG A 102 -14.78 -24.73 2.00
N LYS A 103 -15.73 -25.19 2.82
CA LYS A 103 -16.98 -25.78 2.35
C LYS A 103 -17.74 -24.81 1.44
N ARG A 104 -17.93 -23.57 1.90
CA ARG A 104 -18.61 -22.53 1.13
C ARG A 104 -17.88 -22.24 -0.18
N TYR A 105 -16.56 -22.08 -0.15
CA TYR A 105 -15.77 -21.86 -1.36
C TYR A 105 -15.93 -23.00 -2.36
N TRP A 106 -15.70 -24.24 -1.93
CA TRP A 106 -15.77 -25.38 -2.82
C TRP A 106 -17.19 -25.64 -3.34
N ALA A 107 -18.24 -25.35 -2.58
CA ALA A 107 -19.62 -25.40 -3.06
C ALA A 107 -19.88 -24.42 -4.20
N ARG A 108 -19.39 -23.17 -4.07
CA ARG A 108 -19.55 -22.15 -5.12
C ARG A 108 -18.70 -22.47 -6.35
N SER A 109 -17.45 -22.88 -6.15
CA SER A 109 -16.55 -23.31 -7.23
C SER A 109 -17.09 -24.55 -7.95
N PHE A 110 -17.72 -25.47 -7.23
CA PHE A 110 -18.35 -26.66 -7.79
C PHE A 110 -19.46 -26.32 -8.79
N VAL A 111 -20.33 -25.38 -8.43
CA VAL A 111 -21.43 -24.93 -9.31
C VAL A 111 -20.91 -24.12 -10.49
N GLY A 112 -19.84 -23.34 -10.30
CA GLY A 112 -19.28 -22.50 -11.36
C GLY A 112 -18.32 -23.19 -12.32
N TRP A 113 -17.76 -24.34 -11.94
CA TRP A 113 -16.79 -25.10 -12.73
C TRP A 113 -17.26 -25.42 -14.16
N PRO A 114 -18.52 -25.86 -14.42
CA PRO A 114 -18.97 -26.12 -15.80
C PRO A 114 -18.95 -24.88 -16.70
N GLY A 115 -19.24 -23.70 -16.15
CA GLY A 115 -19.18 -22.44 -16.89
C GLY A 115 -17.74 -22.10 -17.30
N LEU A 116 -16.80 -22.28 -16.37
CA LEU A 116 -15.37 -22.08 -16.63
C LEU A 116 -14.82 -23.04 -17.69
N VAL A 117 -15.21 -24.32 -17.65
CA VAL A 117 -14.78 -25.34 -18.65
C VAL A 117 -15.35 -25.06 -20.04
N LYS A 118 -16.55 -24.49 -20.12
CA LYS A 118 -17.17 -24.10 -21.40
C LYS A 118 -16.51 -22.86 -22.03
N ALA A 119 -15.94 -21.98 -21.21
CA ALA A 119 -15.29 -20.76 -21.66
C ALA A 119 -14.06 -21.09 -22.53
N LYS A 120 -13.84 -20.29 -23.58
CA LYS A 120 -12.78 -20.54 -24.57
C LYS A 120 -12.02 -19.26 -24.90
N PRO A 121 -10.76 -19.37 -25.38
CA PRO A 121 -10.02 -18.21 -25.86
C PRO A 121 -10.78 -17.47 -26.97
N ASN A 122 -10.90 -16.15 -26.84
CA ASN A 122 -11.58 -15.28 -27.80
C ASN A 122 -10.61 -14.71 -28.86
N SER A 123 -11.12 -13.88 -29.77
CA SER A 123 -10.35 -13.26 -30.87
C SER A 123 -9.09 -12.52 -30.40
N THR A 124 -9.11 -11.88 -29.23
CA THR A 124 -7.92 -11.21 -28.65
C THR A 124 -6.80 -12.18 -28.37
N HIS A 125 -7.11 -13.37 -27.84
CA HIS A 125 -6.10 -14.40 -27.56
C HIS A 125 -5.49 -14.94 -28.85
N TRP A 126 -6.30 -15.11 -29.90
CA TRP A 126 -5.83 -15.53 -31.22
C TRP A 126 -5.02 -14.44 -31.93
N ALA A 127 -5.35 -13.16 -31.74
CA ALA A 127 -4.54 -12.06 -32.25
C ALA A 127 -3.15 -12.03 -31.57
N ILE A 128 -3.08 -12.30 -30.27
CA ILE A 128 -1.81 -12.43 -29.53
C ILE A 128 -0.97 -13.60 -30.07
N ARG A 129 -1.61 -14.75 -30.38
CA ARG A 129 -0.94 -15.87 -31.07
C ARG A 129 -0.28 -15.40 -32.36
N ASP A 130 -1.02 -14.67 -33.19
CA ASP A 130 -0.56 -14.24 -34.50
C ASP A 130 0.57 -13.21 -34.40
N LEU A 131 0.53 -12.31 -33.41
CA LEU A 131 1.63 -11.40 -33.10
C LEU A 131 2.89 -12.14 -32.63
N GLY A 132 2.72 -13.15 -31.77
CA GLY A 132 3.81 -14.02 -31.35
C GLY A 132 4.42 -14.82 -32.50
N ALA A 133 3.58 -15.40 -33.38
CA ALA A 133 4.03 -16.15 -34.55
C ALA A 133 4.79 -15.28 -35.57
N LYS A 134 4.48 -13.98 -35.64
CA LYS A 134 5.19 -12.99 -36.45
C LYS A 134 6.48 -12.47 -35.79
N GLY A 135 6.80 -12.90 -34.57
CA GLY A 135 8.00 -12.50 -33.84
C GLY A 135 7.90 -11.14 -33.14
N TYR A 136 6.71 -10.53 -33.08
CA TYR A 136 6.53 -9.25 -32.41
C TYR A 136 6.51 -9.38 -30.89
N LEU A 137 6.10 -10.54 -30.37
CA LEU A 137 6.03 -10.83 -28.93
C LEU A 137 7.00 -11.96 -28.57
N SER A 138 7.78 -11.78 -27.51
CA SER A 138 8.66 -12.81 -26.97
C SER A 138 8.02 -13.65 -25.88
N SER A 139 7.24 -13.02 -25.01
CA SER A 139 6.54 -13.69 -23.92
C SER A 139 5.29 -12.91 -23.48
N VAL A 140 4.44 -13.61 -22.73
CA VAL A 140 3.26 -13.08 -22.09
C VAL A 140 3.38 -13.25 -20.58
N VAL A 141 3.22 -12.17 -19.83
CA VAL A 141 2.96 -12.18 -18.39
C VAL A 141 1.47 -11.93 -18.21
N THR A 142 0.74 -12.88 -17.63
CA THR A 142 -0.71 -12.75 -17.44
C THR A 142 -1.08 -12.73 -15.96
N GLN A 143 -1.98 -11.82 -15.61
CA GLN A 143 -2.63 -11.79 -14.30
C GLN A 143 -3.88 -12.70 -14.24
N ASN A 144 -4.27 -13.26 -15.38
CA ASN A 144 -5.45 -14.10 -15.51
C ASN A 144 -5.15 -15.51 -15.02
N VAL A 145 -6.19 -16.18 -14.54
CA VAL A 145 -6.14 -17.56 -14.03
C VAL A 145 -6.90 -18.55 -14.92
N ASP A 146 -7.40 -18.07 -16.06
CA ASP A 146 -8.25 -18.77 -17.03
C ASP A 146 -7.49 -19.78 -17.91
N SER A 147 -6.16 -19.72 -17.94
CA SER A 147 -5.30 -20.57 -18.79
C SER A 147 -5.53 -20.40 -20.30
N PHE A 148 -6.20 -19.33 -20.77
CA PHE A 148 -6.50 -19.17 -22.20
C PHE A 148 -5.27 -18.90 -23.06
N HIS A 149 -4.24 -18.29 -22.49
CA HIS A 149 -2.97 -18.04 -23.19
C HIS A 149 -2.28 -19.36 -23.62
N PRO A 150 -1.94 -20.30 -22.71
CA PRO A 150 -1.40 -21.60 -23.09
C PRO A 150 -2.27 -22.39 -24.07
N ILE A 151 -3.61 -22.23 -24.02
CA ILE A 151 -4.54 -22.91 -24.92
C ILE A 151 -4.48 -22.30 -26.34
N ALA A 152 -4.50 -20.97 -26.44
CA ALA A 152 -4.52 -20.28 -27.73
C ALA A 152 -3.15 -20.29 -28.44
N HIS A 153 -2.06 -20.26 -27.68
CA HIS A 153 -0.70 -20.14 -28.20
C HIS A 153 0.33 -20.86 -27.32
N SER A 154 0.26 -22.19 -27.29
CA SER A 154 1.18 -23.04 -26.52
C SER A 154 2.68 -22.86 -26.82
N LYS A 155 3.03 -22.25 -27.97
CA LYS A 155 4.42 -21.97 -28.37
C LYS A 155 4.96 -20.65 -27.84
N LEU A 156 4.09 -19.73 -27.41
CA LEU A 156 4.51 -18.43 -26.86
C LEU A 156 4.68 -18.57 -25.35
N SER A 157 5.87 -18.24 -24.84
CA SER A 157 6.19 -18.35 -23.42
C SER A 157 5.19 -17.54 -22.59
N THR A 158 4.49 -18.21 -21.66
CA THR A 158 3.47 -17.59 -20.83
C THR A 158 3.80 -17.78 -19.35
N ILE A 159 3.82 -16.68 -18.60
CA ILE A 159 4.02 -16.63 -17.16
C ILE A 159 2.67 -16.26 -16.50
N GLU A 160 2.07 -17.22 -15.82
CA GLU A 160 0.79 -17.06 -15.11
C GLU A 160 1.04 -16.55 -13.69
N LEU A 161 1.06 -15.23 -13.53
CA LEU A 161 1.51 -14.54 -12.31
C LEU A 161 0.70 -14.92 -11.06
N HIS A 162 -0.61 -15.13 -11.23
CA HIS A 162 -1.52 -15.50 -10.15
C HIS A 162 -1.88 -16.98 -10.16
N GLY A 163 -1.15 -17.82 -10.89
CA GLY A 163 -1.46 -19.23 -11.05
C GLY A 163 -2.64 -19.48 -11.99
N TYR A 164 -3.36 -20.59 -11.79
CA TYR A 164 -4.35 -21.08 -12.74
C TYR A 164 -5.41 -21.98 -12.11
N LEU A 165 -6.61 -21.98 -12.69
CA LEU A 165 -7.75 -22.77 -12.20
C LEU A 165 -7.76 -24.24 -12.65
N ARG A 166 -6.91 -24.62 -13.61
CA ARG A 166 -6.84 -26.01 -14.12
C ARG A 166 -6.30 -27.04 -13.13
N SER A 167 -5.81 -26.60 -11.96
CA SER A 167 -5.32 -27.52 -10.92
C SER A 167 -5.67 -27.02 -9.51
N VAL A 168 -5.58 -27.94 -8.55
CA VAL A 168 -5.59 -27.66 -7.12
C VAL A 168 -4.21 -27.96 -6.55
N VAL A 169 -3.78 -27.22 -5.54
CA VAL A 169 -2.50 -27.39 -4.86
C VAL A 169 -2.72 -27.71 -3.39
N CYS A 170 -1.96 -28.66 -2.85
CA CYS A 170 -1.98 -28.95 -1.42
C CYS A 170 -1.20 -27.89 -0.65
N THR A 171 -1.83 -27.34 0.38
CA THR A 171 -1.22 -26.29 1.21
C THR A 171 -0.11 -26.84 2.12
N SER A 172 -0.05 -28.16 2.30
CA SER A 172 0.94 -28.83 3.15
C SER A 172 2.15 -29.36 2.39
N CYS A 173 1.94 -30.10 1.29
CA CYS A 173 3.03 -30.71 0.51
C CYS A 173 3.33 -30.03 -0.82
N GLN A 174 2.55 -29.01 -1.22
CA GLN A 174 2.70 -28.27 -2.48
C GLN A 174 2.51 -29.10 -3.77
N ASN A 175 2.13 -30.38 -3.65
CA ASN A 175 1.74 -31.18 -4.81
C ASN A 175 0.49 -30.60 -5.47
N GLN A 176 0.47 -30.63 -6.80
CA GLN A 176 -0.65 -30.21 -7.62
C GLN A 176 -1.41 -31.43 -8.15
N PHE A 177 -2.73 -31.28 -8.25
CA PHE A 177 -3.64 -32.29 -8.79
C PHE A 177 -4.56 -31.66 -9.84
N PRO A 178 -4.93 -32.38 -10.90
CA PRO A 178 -5.86 -31.88 -11.91
C PRO A 178 -7.20 -31.45 -11.29
N ARG A 179 -7.70 -30.27 -11.67
CA ARG A 179 -8.96 -29.73 -11.11
C ARG A 179 -10.19 -30.53 -11.54
N ASP A 180 -10.13 -31.20 -12.69
CA ASP A 180 -11.18 -32.10 -13.20
C ASP A 180 -11.28 -33.40 -12.39
N GLU A 181 -10.15 -34.00 -11.98
CA GLU A 181 -10.14 -35.14 -11.04
C GLU A 181 -10.66 -34.73 -9.66
N PHE A 182 -10.26 -33.55 -9.19
CA PHE A 182 -10.79 -32.97 -7.96
C PHE A 182 -12.31 -32.70 -8.08
N GLN A 183 -12.80 -32.24 -9.24
CA GLN A 183 -14.23 -32.05 -9.48
C GLN A 183 -15.00 -33.37 -9.36
N LYS A 184 -14.54 -34.45 -10.00
CA LYS A 184 -15.16 -35.78 -9.90
C LYS A 184 -15.23 -36.27 -8.45
N SER A 185 -14.19 -35.95 -7.67
CA SER A 185 -14.17 -36.26 -6.24
C SER A 185 -15.21 -35.44 -5.45
N LEU A 186 -15.37 -34.15 -5.76
CA LEU A 186 -16.44 -33.33 -5.20
C LEU A 186 -17.84 -33.87 -5.56
N GLU A 187 -18.05 -34.30 -6.81
CA GLU A 187 -19.33 -34.87 -7.27
C GLU A 187 -19.67 -36.14 -6.48
N LYS A 188 -18.70 -37.04 -6.32
CA LYS A 188 -18.86 -38.28 -5.54
C LYS A 188 -19.18 -38.02 -4.07
N LEU A 189 -18.54 -37.03 -3.45
CA LEU A 189 -18.74 -36.67 -2.04
C LEU A 189 -20.06 -35.92 -1.79
N ASN A 190 -20.66 -35.33 -2.84
CA ASN A 190 -21.84 -34.47 -2.73
C ASN A 190 -22.92 -34.84 -3.77
N PRO A 191 -23.53 -36.05 -3.70
CA PRO A 191 -24.47 -36.52 -4.73
C PRO A 191 -25.70 -35.62 -4.91
N ALA A 192 -26.24 -35.04 -3.82
CA ALA A 192 -27.36 -34.10 -3.90
C ALA A 192 -26.98 -32.80 -4.65
N TRP A 193 -25.75 -32.32 -4.46
CA TRP A 193 -25.22 -31.15 -5.19
C TRP A 193 -24.93 -31.48 -6.65
N ALA A 194 -24.46 -32.69 -6.94
CA ALA A 194 -24.25 -33.17 -8.30
C ALA A 194 -25.58 -33.27 -9.07
N GLU A 195 -26.64 -33.79 -8.44
CA GLU A 195 -27.98 -33.85 -9.02
C GLU A 195 -28.55 -32.44 -9.26
N PHE A 196 -28.36 -31.52 -8.29
CA PHE A 196 -28.72 -30.12 -8.43
C PHE A 196 -27.99 -29.44 -9.60
N LEU A 197 -26.68 -29.67 -9.74
CA LEU A 197 -25.88 -29.14 -10.83
C LEU A 197 -26.31 -29.71 -12.19
N ALA A 198 -26.58 -31.01 -12.27
CA ALA A 198 -27.08 -31.66 -13.49
C ALA A 198 -28.41 -31.03 -13.95
N LYS A 199 -29.36 -30.82 -13.02
CA LYS A 199 -30.63 -30.12 -13.30
C LYS A 199 -30.40 -28.69 -13.81
N MET A 200 -29.43 -27.95 -13.24
CA MET A 200 -29.10 -26.60 -13.70
C MET A 200 -28.46 -26.57 -15.10
N VAL A 201 -27.63 -27.56 -15.43
CA VAL A 201 -27.03 -27.72 -16.76
C VAL A 201 -28.10 -28.08 -17.79
N ASP A 202 -28.98 -29.04 -17.49
CA ASP A 202 -30.03 -29.53 -18.39
C ASP A 202 -31.10 -28.47 -18.69
N THR A 203 -31.43 -27.63 -17.71
CA THR A 203 -32.37 -26.51 -17.88
C THR A 203 -31.79 -25.33 -18.67
N GLY A 204 -30.51 -25.41 -19.10
CA GLY A 204 -29.83 -24.33 -19.82
C GLY A 204 -29.55 -23.10 -18.96
N THR A 205 -29.73 -23.19 -17.64
CA THR A 205 -29.63 -22.05 -16.72
C THR A 205 -28.21 -21.47 -16.65
N LEU A 206 -27.19 -22.26 -17.02
CA LEU A 206 -25.79 -21.84 -17.14
C LEU A 206 -25.39 -21.36 -18.54
N ASN A 207 -26.30 -21.35 -19.52
CA ASN A 207 -26.03 -21.01 -20.94
C ASN A 207 -26.66 -19.68 -21.39
N THR A 208 -27.32 -18.93 -20.51
CA THR A 208 -27.98 -17.68 -20.91
C THR A 208 -26.97 -16.53 -20.90
N ASP A 209 -26.58 -16.06 -22.09
CA ASP A 209 -25.76 -14.85 -22.30
C ASP A 209 -26.48 -13.54 -21.91
N ASN A 210 -27.68 -13.63 -21.32
CA ASN A 210 -28.51 -12.50 -20.91
C ASN A 210 -28.37 -12.23 -19.39
N PRO A 211 -27.70 -11.14 -18.97
CA PRO A 211 -27.51 -10.78 -17.56
C PRO A 211 -28.80 -10.53 -16.78
N GLU A 212 -29.89 -10.16 -17.44
CA GLU A 212 -31.20 -9.91 -16.80
C GLU A 212 -31.95 -11.22 -16.50
N GLU A 213 -31.76 -12.24 -17.33
CA GLU A 213 -32.35 -13.56 -17.14
C GLU A 213 -31.61 -14.35 -16.05
N GLN A 214 -30.29 -14.18 -15.96
CA GLN A 214 -29.47 -14.67 -14.83
C GLN A 214 -29.90 -14.02 -13.50
N ARG A 215 -30.23 -12.71 -13.49
CA ARG A 215 -30.76 -12.02 -12.31
C ARG A 215 -32.15 -12.49 -11.88
N ARG A 216 -33.05 -12.81 -12.83
CA ARG A 216 -34.37 -13.39 -12.50
C ARG A 216 -34.28 -14.80 -11.90
N LYS A 217 -33.19 -15.54 -12.14
CA LYS A 217 -33.02 -16.94 -11.71
C LYS A 217 -32.01 -17.15 -10.57
N GLY A 218 -31.38 -16.08 -10.05
CA GLY A 218 -30.59 -16.11 -8.81
C GLY A 218 -29.20 -16.77 -8.90
N LEU A 219 -28.63 -16.92 -10.10
CA LEU A 219 -27.33 -17.58 -10.33
C LEU A 219 -26.36 -16.62 -11.00
N LYS A 220 -25.28 -16.24 -10.31
CA LYS A 220 -24.23 -15.37 -10.85
C LYS A 220 -22.85 -16.00 -10.67
N LEU A 221 -22.17 -16.31 -11.78
CA LEU A 221 -20.79 -16.76 -11.82
C LEU A 221 -19.83 -15.59 -11.58
N ASN A 222 -18.81 -15.77 -10.75
CA ASN A 222 -17.74 -14.81 -10.52
C ASN A 222 -16.50 -15.17 -11.35
N PRO A 223 -15.57 -14.22 -11.58
CA PRO A 223 -14.43 -14.45 -12.47
C PRO A 223 -13.34 -15.38 -11.89
N ASP A 224 -13.42 -15.72 -10.60
CA ASP A 224 -12.65 -16.77 -9.92
C ASP A 224 -13.30 -18.15 -10.02
N GLY A 225 -14.46 -18.24 -10.68
CA GLY A 225 -15.21 -19.47 -10.91
C GLY A 225 -16.24 -19.82 -9.83
N ASP A 226 -16.51 -18.94 -8.85
CA ASP A 226 -17.50 -19.16 -7.78
C ASP A 226 -18.91 -18.67 -8.16
N VAL A 227 -19.99 -19.34 -7.75
CA VAL A 227 -21.39 -18.87 -7.92
C VAL A 227 -22.00 -18.32 -6.62
N ASP A 228 -22.71 -17.19 -6.67
CA ASP A 228 -23.49 -16.69 -5.51
C ASP A 228 -24.82 -17.46 -5.36
N LEU A 229 -25.05 -18.08 -4.21
CA LEU A 229 -26.22 -18.94 -3.93
C LEU A 229 -26.93 -18.41 -2.68
N ALA A 230 -28.10 -17.78 -2.85
CA ALA A 230 -28.81 -17.13 -1.76
C ALA A 230 -29.44 -18.11 -0.75
N GLU A 231 -29.73 -19.36 -1.13
CA GLU A 231 -30.55 -20.28 -0.33
C GLU A 231 -30.03 -21.74 -0.23
N ALA A 232 -28.77 -22.01 -0.58
CA ALA A 232 -28.25 -23.38 -0.55
C ALA A 232 -27.51 -23.69 0.78
N PRO A 233 -27.84 -24.80 1.48
CA PRO A 233 -27.15 -25.19 2.71
C PRO A 233 -25.75 -25.76 2.41
N TYR A 234 -24.75 -24.88 2.29
CA TYR A 234 -23.34 -25.26 2.07
C TYR A 234 -22.66 -25.88 3.32
N SER A 235 -23.32 -25.86 4.49
CA SER A 235 -22.82 -26.47 5.72
C SER A 235 -22.61 -27.98 5.61
N THR A 236 -23.34 -28.64 4.71
CA THR A 236 -23.21 -30.08 4.42
C THR A 236 -22.24 -30.39 3.28
N PHE A 237 -21.67 -29.38 2.62
CA PHE A 237 -20.75 -29.59 1.51
C PHE A 237 -19.43 -30.22 2.00
N ARG A 238 -18.94 -31.21 1.28
CA ARG A 238 -17.75 -32.02 1.64
C ARG A 238 -16.71 -31.94 0.53
N TYR A 239 -15.44 -32.09 0.89
CA TYR A 239 -14.33 -32.00 -0.05
C TYR A 239 -13.23 -32.99 0.32
N PRO A 240 -12.46 -33.51 -0.65
CA PRO A 240 -11.46 -34.56 -0.39
C PRO A 240 -10.19 -33.98 0.22
N SER A 241 -9.39 -34.85 0.84
CA SER A 241 -8.04 -34.52 1.31
C SER A 241 -6.99 -34.66 0.20
N CYS A 242 -5.79 -34.15 0.44
CA CYS A 242 -4.63 -34.40 -0.43
C CYS A 242 -4.23 -35.88 -0.34
N PRO A 243 -4.26 -36.64 -1.46
CA PRO A 243 -3.94 -38.06 -1.45
C PRO A 243 -2.48 -38.32 -1.04
N THR A 244 -1.53 -37.46 -1.47
CA THR A 244 -0.14 -37.60 -1.04
C THR A 244 0.04 -37.41 0.47
N CYS A 245 -0.62 -36.41 1.06
CA CYS A 245 -0.51 -36.18 2.50
C CYS A 245 -1.26 -37.25 3.31
N LEU A 246 -2.28 -37.87 2.74
CA LEU A 246 -3.01 -38.98 3.36
C LEU A 246 -2.12 -40.23 3.45
N GLU A 247 -1.42 -40.57 2.38
CA GLU A 247 -0.48 -41.70 2.36
C GLU A 247 0.81 -41.40 3.12
N LYS A 248 1.33 -40.18 2.98
CA LYS A 248 2.60 -39.74 3.55
C LYS A 248 2.44 -38.35 4.19
N PRO A 249 2.00 -38.30 5.46
CA PRO A 249 1.81 -37.03 6.14
C PRO A 249 3.12 -36.24 6.26
N PRO A 250 3.14 -34.94 5.91
CA PRO A 250 4.32 -34.10 6.04
C PRO A 250 4.62 -33.81 7.52
N ARG A 251 5.82 -33.29 7.81
CA ARG A 251 6.12 -32.77 9.16
C ARG A 251 5.67 -31.32 9.28
N LEU A 252 5.12 -30.97 10.44
CA LEU A 252 4.77 -29.61 10.83
C LEU A 252 6.04 -28.80 11.17
N GLN A 253 5.89 -27.48 11.32
CA GLN A 253 7.02 -26.57 11.61
C GLN A 253 7.72 -26.88 12.95
N ASP A 254 7.01 -27.49 13.89
CA ASP A 254 7.53 -27.95 15.18
C ASP A 254 8.19 -29.35 15.11
N GLY A 255 8.28 -29.94 13.91
CA GLY A 255 8.88 -31.25 13.67
C GLY A 255 7.94 -32.44 13.93
N THR A 256 6.72 -32.22 14.41
CA THR A 256 5.73 -33.29 14.65
C THR A 256 5.13 -33.79 13.33
N PRO A 257 4.74 -35.09 13.21
CA PRO A 257 4.06 -35.58 12.03
C PRO A 257 2.65 -34.96 11.94
N ALA A 258 2.31 -34.42 10.77
CA ALA A 258 0.97 -33.95 10.52
C ALA A 258 -0.03 -35.12 10.51
N ARG A 259 -1.31 -34.81 10.75
CA ARG A 259 -2.40 -35.78 10.67
C ARG A 259 -3.30 -35.42 9.51
N VAL A 260 -3.64 -36.42 8.70
CA VAL A 260 -4.68 -36.31 7.67
C VAL A 260 -5.65 -37.43 7.93
N GLU A 261 -6.83 -37.07 8.38
CA GLU A 261 -7.93 -37.97 8.71
C GLU A 261 -9.05 -37.74 7.69
N VAL A 262 -9.65 -38.85 7.25
CA VAL A 262 -10.74 -38.84 6.29
C VAL A 262 -11.87 -39.73 6.76
N GLU A 263 -13.07 -39.40 6.33
CA GLU A 263 -14.22 -40.29 6.41
C GLU A 263 -14.04 -41.51 5.49
N SER A 264 -14.88 -42.53 5.65
CA SER A 264 -14.81 -43.79 4.86
C SER A 264 -14.93 -43.60 3.35
N ASP A 265 -15.48 -42.47 2.90
CA ASP A 265 -15.63 -42.08 1.50
C ASP A 265 -14.53 -41.11 1.01
N GLY A 266 -13.55 -40.78 1.86
CA GLY A 266 -12.41 -39.93 1.52
C GLY A 266 -12.60 -38.44 1.79
N ALA A 267 -13.71 -38.02 2.41
CA ALA A 267 -13.90 -36.61 2.78
C ALA A 267 -12.93 -36.18 3.90
N TRP A 268 -12.33 -35.01 3.76
CA TRP A 268 -11.41 -34.44 4.74
C TRP A 268 -12.11 -34.13 6.08
N LEU A 269 -11.50 -34.56 7.19
CA LEU A 269 -12.02 -34.34 8.55
C LEU A 269 -11.40 -33.12 9.25
N PRO A 270 -12.19 -32.33 10.02
CA PRO A 270 -11.71 -31.17 10.79
C PRO A 270 -10.59 -31.44 11.80
N SER A 271 -10.44 -32.68 12.24
CA SER A 271 -9.37 -33.14 13.13
C SER A 271 -7.99 -33.23 12.44
N SER A 272 -7.95 -33.16 11.11
CA SER A 272 -6.72 -33.14 10.32
C SER A 272 -5.94 -31.83 10.51
N THR A 273 -4.61 -31.93 10.57
CA THR A 273 -3.70 -30.78 10.65
C THR A 273 -3.02 -30.45 9.31
N ALA A 274 -3.20 -31.30 8.30
CA ALA A 274 -2.66 -31.13 6.95
C ALA A 274 -3.61 -31.66 5.86
N GLY A 275 -3.15 -31.64 4.62
CA GLY A 275 -3.85 -32.27 3.50
C GLY A 275 -5.02 -31.44 2.95
N VAL A 276 -5.05 -30.14 3.22
CA VAL A 276 -6.01 -29.22 2.62
C VAL A 276 -5.59 -28.92 1.18
N LEU A 277 -6.53 -29.07 0.25
CA LEU A 277 -6.38 -28.66 -1.15
C LEU A 277 -7.02 -27.28 -1.35
N LYS A 278 -6.36 -26.41 -2.12
CA LYS A 278 -6.86 -25.11 -2.56
C LYS A 278 -6.75 -25.02 -4.09
N PRO A 279 -7.48 -24.14 -4.79
CA PRO A 279 -7.18 -23.84 -6.20
C PRO A 279 -5.71 -23.40 -6.35
N ALA A 280 -5.04 -23.77 -7.43
CA ALA A 280 -3.68 -23.34 -7.73
C ALA A 280 -3.61 -21.87 -8.20
N VAL A 281 -4.41 -21.03 -7.57
CA VAL A 281 -4.47 -19.58 -7.73
C VAL A 281 -3.94 -18.93 -6.47
N ILE A 282 -3.25 -17.81 -6.64
CA ILE A 282 -2.78 -16.96 -5.55
C ILE A 282 -3.98 -16.23 -4.95
N MET A 283 -4.34 -16.57 -3.71
CA MET A 283 -5.42 -15.90 -2.97
C MET A 283 -4.97 -14.56 -2.39
N PHE A 284 -5.91 -13.70 -1.99
CA PHE A 284 -5.55 -12.44 -1.35
C PHE A 284 -4.78 -12.68 -0.04
N GLY A 285 -3.61 -12.05 0.10
CA GLY A 285 -2.70 -12.26 1.22
C GLY A 285 -1.77 -13.47 1.08
N GLU A 286 -1.81 -14.19 -0.04
CA GLU A 286 -0.82 -15.21 -0.40
C GLU A 286 0.33 -14.58 -1.21
N ASN A 287 1.55 -15.06 -1.01
CA ASN A 287 2.71 -14.61 -1.78
C ASN A 287 2.80 -15.36 -3.12
N ILE A 288 3.16 -14.65 -4.18
CA ILE A 288 3.52 -15.26 -5.47
C ILE A 288 4.77 -16.10 -5.26
N HIS A 289 4.81 -17.28 -5.87
CA HIS A 289 5.96 -18.18 -5.79
C HIS A 289 7.23 -17.48 -6.29
N PRO A 290 8.37 -17.52 -5.54
CA PRO A 290 9.58 -16.78 -5.90
C PRO A 290 10.05 -17.02 -7.32
N ALA A 291 10.03 -18.27 -7.80
CA ALA A 291 10.44 -18.60 -9.16
C ALA A 291 9.54 -17.96 -10.25
N VAL A 292 8.22 -17.89 -10.03
CA VAL A 292 7.28 -17.25 -10.96
C VAL A 292 7.51 -15.74 -10.98
N LYS A 293 7.74 -15.16 -9.80
CA LYS A 293 8.09 -13.76 -9.65
C LYS A 293 9.37 -13.41 -10.39
N THR A 294 10.45 -14.17 -10.16
CA THR A 294 11.74 -13.95 -10.83
C THR A 294 11.62 -14.10 -12.34
N ALA A 295 10.90 -15.11 -12.84
CA ALA A 295 10.67 -15.26 -14.27
C ALA A 295 9.91 -14.07 -14.89
N ALA A 296 8.90 -13.52 -14.19
CA ALA A 296 8.17 -12.34 -14.64
C ALA A 296 9.05 -11.08 -14.63
N GLU A 297 9.93 -10.94 -13.63
CA GLU A 297 10.92 -9.86 -13.53
C GLU A 297 11.91 -9.94 -14.69
N GLU A 298 12.55 -11.09 -14.90
CA GLU A 298 13.50 -11.30 -15.99
C GLU A 298 12.86 -11.04 -17.36
N ALA A 299 11.64 -11.53 -17.59
CA ALA A 299 10.93 -11.29 -18.85
C ALA A 299 10.76 -9.79 -19.13
N ILE A 300 10.40 -9.00 -18.12
CA ILE A 300 10.14 -7.57 -18.29
C ILE A 300 11.45 -6.78 -18.37
N ASP A 301 12.49 -7.23 -17.67
CA ASP A 301 13.79 -6.58 -17.59
C ASP A 301 14.58 -6.73 -18.88
N ASP A 302 14.44 -7.89 -19.50
CA ASP A 302 15.03 -8.20 -20.79
C ASP A 302 14.24 -7.60 -21.96
N ALA A 303 13.02 -7.11 -21.72
CA ALA A 303 12.16 -6.55 -22.76
C ALA A 303 12.61 -5.14 -23.18
N GLY A 304 12.71 -4.92 -24.49
CA GLY A 304 12.86 -3.57 -25.04
C GLY A 304 11.59 -2.74 -24.97
N ARG A 305 10.44 -3.43 -24.99
CA ARG A 305 9.11 -2.83 -25.07
C ARG A 305 8.13 -3.62 -24.21
N LEU A 306 7.24 -2.91 -23.53
CA LEU A 306 6.18 -3.50 -22.72
C LEU A 306 4.81 -3.09 -23.30
N LEU A 307 4.06 -4.06 -23.80
CA LEU A 307 2.67 -3.88 -24.23
C LEU A 307 1.73 -4.31 -23.11
N ILE A 308 0.68 -3.54 -22.83
CA ILE A 308 -0.27 -3.83 -21.74
C ILE A 308 -1.69 -3.89 -22.29
N LEU A 309 -2.37 -5.02 -22.14
CA LEU A 309 -3.73 -5.25 -22.69
C LEU A 309 -4.70 -5.74 -21.62
N GLY A 310 -5.89 -5.12 -21.54
CA GLY A 310 -6.95 -5.52 -20.60
C GLY A 310 -6.54 -5.50 -19.12
N SER A 311 -5.47 -4.76 -18.80
CA SER A 311 -4.91 -4.60 -17.45
C SER A 311 -4.61 -3.12 -17.17
N SER A 312 -4.26 -2.81 -15.92
CA SER A 312 -3.81 -1.48 -15.50
C SER A 312 -2.41 -1.55 -14.90
N LEU A 313 -1.57 -0.54 -15.17
CA LEU A 313 -0.26 -0.38 -14.52
C LEU A 313 -0.37 -0.21 -12.99
N ALA A 314 -1.54 0.10 -12.44
CA ALA A 314 -1.76 0.21 -11.00
C ALA A 314 -1.58 -1.13 -10.26
N THR A 315 -1.76 -2.27 -10.95
CA THR A 315 -1.46 -3.60 -10.42
C THR A 315 0.04 -3.90 -10.43
N PHE A 316 0.78 -3.24 -11.33
CA PHE A 316 2.23 -3.38 -11.52
C PHE A 316 3.05 -2.34 -10.73
N SER A 317 2.45 -1.21 -10.33
CA SER A 317 3.13 -0.18 -9.54
C SER A 317 3.34 -0.57 -8.07
N ALA A 318 2.53 -1.48 -7.53
CA ALA A 318 2.82 -2.18 -6.27
C ALA A 318 4.08 -3.06 -6.37
N TRP A 319 4.45 -3.48 -7.59
CA TRP A 319 5.59 -4.36 -7.90
C TRP A 319 6.87 -3.57 -8.25
N SER A 320 6.78 -2.44 -8.94
CA SER A 320 7.94 -1.57 -9.25
C SER A 320 8.61 -0.95 -8.01
N GLN A 321 7.96 -0.93 -6.83
CA GLN A 321 8.52 -0.38 -5.59
C GLN A 321 9.68 -1.20 -5.01
N GLN A 322 9.82 -2.48 -5.36
CA GLN A 322 10.93 -3.31 -4.87
C GLN A 322 12.26 -3.10 -5.63
N ARG A 323 12.28 -2.35 -6.75
CA ARG A 323 13.43 -2.30 -7.69
C ARG A 323 14.46 -1.18 -7.47
N SER A 324 14.25 -0.21 -6.58
CA SER A 324 15.11 0.99 -6.56
C SER A 324 16.31 0.94 -5.61
N LYS A 325 17.08 -0.16 -5.54
CA LYS A 325 18.48 -0.13 -5.06
C LYS A 325 19.37 -1.13 -5.83
N PRO A 326 20.39 -0.69 -6.60
CA PRO A 326 21.49 -1.56 -6.96
C PRO A 326 22.39 -1.81 -5.73
N PRO A 327 23.04 -2.98 -5.60
CA PRO A 327 24.01 -3.22 -4.52
C PRO A 327 25.26 -2.35 -4.73
N PRO A 328 25.90 -1.84 -3.67
CA PRO A 328 27.12 -1.06 -3.79
C PRO A 328 28.29 -1.92 -4.29
N PRO A 329 29.25 -1.35 -5.04
CA PRO A 329 30.43 -2.07 -5.50
C PRO A 329 31.32 -2.43 -4.32
N LYS A 330 31.76 -3.69 -4.25
CA LYS A 330 32.70 -4.17 -3.23
C LYS A 330 34.10 -3.64 -3.55
N SER A 331 34.67 -2.81 -2.69
CA SER A 331 36.11 -2.54 -2.64
C SER A 331 36.81 -3.61 -1.79
N PRO A 332 38.09 -3.93 -2.09
CA PRO A 332 38.78 -5.06 -1.47
C PRO A 332 39.39 -4.65 -0.14
N THR A 333 39.08 -5.36 0.94
CA THR A 333 39.82 -5.27 2.19
C THR A 333 40.27 -6.65 2.68
N SER A 334 41.54 -6.63 3.08
CA SER A 334 42.36 -7.68 3.65
C SER A 334 41.73 -8.44 4.82
N HIS A 335 41.92 -9.76 4.83
CA HIS A 335 41.70 -10.65 5.98
C HIS A 335 42.52 -10.20 7.21
N PRO A 336 42.04 -10.51 8.42
CA PRO A 336 42.66 -11.64 9.12
C PRO A 336 41.70 -12.56 9.91
N ALA A 337 42.13 -13.83 9.91
CA ALA A 337 42.04 -14.90 10.92
C ALA A 337 40.68 -15.41 11.45
N ALA A 338 40.58 -16.74 11.44
CA ALA A 338 39.44 -17.57 11.78
C ALA A 338 39.39 -18.01 13.26
N SER A 339 38.17 -18.20 13.78
CA SER A 339 37.70 -19.35 14.60
C SER A 339 36.38 -18.99 15.34
N PRO A 340 35.62 -19.95 15.91
CA PRO A 340 35.00 -21.11 15.28
C PRO A 340 33.45 -21.08 15.39
N THR A 341 32.82 -22.00 14.67
CA THR A 341 31.37 -22.24 14.56
C THR A 341 30.63 -22.44 15.89
N MET A 342 29.53 -21.71 16.10
CA MET A 342 28.47 -22.03 17.07
C MET A 342 27.08 -21.92 16.44
N ASP A 343 26.25 -22.90 16.75
CA ASP A 343 24.88 -23.12 16.30
C ASP A 343 23.96 -21.89 16.45
N LYS A 344 23.24 -21.56 15.37
CA LYS A 344 22.13 -20.60 15.41
C LYS A 344 20.86 -21.30 15.91
N ALA A 345 20.76 -21.47 17.23
CA ALA A 345 19.45 -21.54 17.87
C ALA A 345 18.80 -20.14 17.79
N GLN A 346 17.54 -20.09 17.36
CA GLN A 346 16.72 -18.87 17.36
C GLN A 346 16.67 -18.28 18.78
N GLN A 347 17.33 -17.13 18.99
CA GLN A 347 17.07 -16.32 20.17
C GLN A 347 15.72 -15.60 20.00
N PRO A 348 14.81 -15.62 20.98
CA PRO A 348 13.62 -14.78 20.95
C PRO A 348 14.02 -13.30 20.94
N SER A 349 13.29 -12.45 20.20
CA SER A 349 13.57 -11.01 20.17
C SER A 349 13.56 -10.44 21.59
N SER A 350 14.58 -9.65 21.95
CA SER A 350 14.72 -9.00 23.26
C SER A 350 13.48 -8.20 23.69
N PHE A 351 12.62 -7.83 22.74
CA PHE A 351 11.38 -7.07 22.94
C PHE A 351 10.17 -7.94 23.32
N GLN A 352 10.28 -9.26 23.47
CA GLN A 352 9.20 -10.09 24.04
C GLN A 352 8.99 -9.87 25.55
N GLN A 353 9.96 -9.25 26.24
CA GLN A 353 9.92 -8.94 27.68
C GLN A 353 9.71 -7.44 27.92
N LEU A 354 8.60 -6.89 27.42
CA LEU A 354 8.22 -5.49 27.64
C LEU A 354 7.34 -5.34 28.88
N GLU A 355 7.63 -4.33 29.71
CA GLU A 355 6.74 -3.91 30.78
C GLU A 355 5.93 -2.69 30.32
N LYS A 356 4.61 -2.85 30.29
CA LYS A 356 3.68 -1.77 29.94
C LYS A 356 3.44 -0.90 31.16
N GLU A 357 3.84 0.37 31.09
CA GLU A 357 3.47 1.36 32.09
C GLU A 357 2.01 1.78 31.85
N LYS A 358 1.23 1.99 32.93
CA LYS A 358 -0.21 2.34 32.84
C LYS A 358 -0.49 3.73 32.24
N GLU A 359 0.56 4.48 31.88
CA GLU A 359 0.45 5.83 31.33
C GLU A 359 0.16 5.79 29.82
N ARG A 360 -1.01 6.28 29.41
CA ARG A 360 -1.38 6.47 28.00
C ARG A 360 -0.66 7.69 27.45
N MET A 361 -0.07 7.54 26.27
CA MET A 361 0.54 8.66 25.56
C MET A 361 -0.49 9.52 24.83
N PRO A 362 -0.19 10.80 24.62
CA PRO A 362 -1.08 11.72 23.90
C PRO A 362 -1.21 11.52 22.39
N LEU A 363 -0.44 10.60 21.80
CA LEU A 363 -0.45 10.24 20.39
C LEU A 363 -1.73 9.50 19.91
N GLY A 364 -2.77 9.43 20.75
CA GLY A 364 -4.02 8.72 20.47
C GLY A 364 -4.35 7.67 21.53
N SER A 365 -5.61 7.24 21.59
CA SER A 365 -6.18 6.37 22.63
C SER A 365 -5.59 4.95 22.73
N GLN A 366 -4.60 4.61 21.89
CA GLN A 366 -4.01 3.28 21.72
C GLN A 366 -2.48 3.21 21.88
N VAL A 367 -1.81 4.30 22.28
CA VAL A 367 -0.34 4.33 22.48
C VAL A 367 0.01 4.33 23.98
N PHE A 368 0.91 3.44 24.38
CA PHE A 368 1.35 3.26 25.78
C PHE A 368 2.86 3.42 25.91
N LYS A 369 3.31 3.84 27.09
CA LYS A 369 4.73 3.80 27.44
C LYS A 369 5.14 2.40 27.87
N GLY A 370 6.25 1.92 27.34
CA GLY A 370 6.83 0.63 27.68
C GLY A 370 8.29 0.77 28.09
N ARG A 371 8.79 -0.24 28.79
CA ARG A 371 10.22 -0.39 29.08
C ARG A 371 10.70 -1.78 28.66
N ASN A 372 11.79 -1.83 27.90
CA ASN A 372 12.49 -3.08 27.62
C ASN A 372 13.18 -3.56 28.91
N ARG A 373 12.83 -4.77 29.38
CA ARG A 373 13.36 -5.31 30.65
C ARG A 373 14.84 -5.67 30.60
N GLN A 374 15.37 -5.97 29.43
CA GLN A 374 16.78 -6.34 29.26
C GLN A 374 17.68 -5.11 29.17
N THR A 375 17.25 -4.08 28.46
CA THR A 375 18.08 -2.88 28.21
C THR A 375 17.73 -1.69 29.11
N GLY A 376 16.56 -1.72 29.78
CA GLY A 376 16.01 -0.58 30.51
C GLY A 376 15.50 0.56 29.62
N GLU A 377 15.62 0.41 28.29
CA GLU A 377 15.25 1.44 27.31
C GLU A 377 13.74 1.66 27.28
N LEU A 378 13.33 2.93 27.21
CA LEU A 378 11.93 3.30 27.07
C LEU A 378 11.49 3.18 25.61
N VAL A 379 10.28 2.68 25.40
CA VAL A 379 9.66 2.50 24.08
C VAL A 379 8.22 3.02 24.07
N ALA A 380 7.70 3.33 22.90
CA ALA A 380 6.29 3.60 22.68
C ALA A 380 5.60 2.39 22.05
N LEU A 381 4.48 1.95 22.63
CA LEU A 381 3.74 0.75 22.23
C LEU A 381 2.39 1.16 21.65
N LYS A 382 2.23 1.07 20.32
CA LYS A 382 0.94 1.31 19.65
C LYS A 382 0.22 -0.02 19.51
N GLU A 383 -0.87 -0.20 20.27
CA GLU A 383 -1.69 -1.41 20.26
C GLU A 383 -2.83 -1.29 19.24
N ILE A 384 -2.78 -2.11 18.21
CA ILE A 384 -3.82 -2.24 17.19
C ILE A 384 -4.59 -3.52 17.52
N HIS A 385 -5.85 -3.37 17.91
CA HIS A 385 -6.71 -4.52 18.12
C HIS A 385 -7.00 -5.16 16.76
N LEU A 386 -6.81 -6.47 16.70
CA LEU A 386 -7.10 -7.26 15.52
C LEU A 386 -8.57 -7.65 15.63
N ASP A 387 -9.34 -7.35 14.58
CA ASP A 387 -10.65 -7.96 14.45
C ASP A 387 -10.43 -9.46 14.20
N SER A 388 -11.17 -10.30 14.93
CA SER A 388 -11.09 -11.76 14.77
C SER A 388 -11.53 -12.22 13.39
N GLU A 389 -12.27 -11.39 12.65
CA GLU A 389 -12.70 -11.65 11.27
C GLU A 389 -11.79 -11.03 10.18
N GLU A 390 -11.19 -9.85 10.42
CA GLU A 390 -10.41 -9.12 9.39
C GLU A 390 -8.88 -9.25 9.53
N GLY A 391 -8.38 -9.73 10.68
CA GLY A 391 -6.95 -9.83 10.94
C GLY A 391 -6.27 -8.46 11.05
N THR A 392 -5.01 -8.35 10.61
CA THR A 392 -4.26 -7.08 10.70
C THR A 392 -4.78 -6.05 9.71
N PRO A 393 -5.24 -4.86 10.15
CA PRO A 393 -5.74 -3.82 9.25
C PRO A 393 -4.71 -3.48 8.16
N SER A 394 -5.16 -3.31 6.91
CA SER A 394 -4.28 -2.96 5.79
C SER A 394 -3.49 -1.66 6.00
N THR A 395 -4.04 -0.74 6.80
CA THR A 395 -3.35 0.47 7.27
C THR A 395 -2.16 0.13 8.15
N ALA A 396 -2.30 -0.80 9.08
CA ALA A 396 -1.23 -1.26 9.97
C ALA A 396 -0.12 -2.00 9.22
N ILE A 397 -0.47 -2.91 8.30
CA ILE A 397 0.52 -3.62 7.47
C ILE A 397 1.32 -2.63 6.61
N ARG A 398 0.64 -1.63 6.03
CA ARG A 398 1.29 -0.60 5.22
C ARG A 398 2.17 0.32 6.07
N GLU A 399 1.69 0.76 7.23
CA GLU A 399 2.47 1.55 8.19
C GLU A 399 3.74 0.79 8.59
N ILE A 400 3.64 -0.49 8.94
CA ILE A 400 4.80 -1.35 9.25
C ILE A 400 5.77 -1.46 8.07
N SER A 401 5.26 -1.70 6.87
CA SER A 401 6.09 -1.91 5.68
C SER A 401 6.85 -0.64 5.30
N LEU A 402 6.19 0.52 5.37
CA LEU A 402 6.83 1.83 5.14
C LEU A 402 7.85 2.15 6.24
N MET A 403 7.47 1.98 7.50
CA MET A 403 8.32 2.34 8.64
C MET A 403 9.56 1.46 8.78
N LYS A 404 9.52 0.20 8.31
CA LYS A 404 10.72 -0.66 8.26
C LYS A 404 11.80 -0.13 7.31
N GLU A 405 11.40 0.59 6.26
CA GLU A 405 12.29 1.11 5.22
C GLU A 405 12.72 2.56 5.49
N LEU A 406 11.88 3.35 6.17
CA LEU A 406 12.15 4.75 6.50
C LEU A 406 13.03 4.92 7.74
N LYS A 407 14.34 4.67 7.58
CA LYS A 407 15.34 4.88 8.64
C LYS A 407 16.05 6.21 8.49
N HIS A 408 15.68 7.20 9.30
CA HIS A 408 16.25 8.55 9.25
C HIS A 408 16.22 9.21 10.64
N GLU A 409 17.15 10.12 10.94
CA GLU A 409 17.25 10.76 12.27
C GLU A 409 16.02 11.59 12.64
N SER A 410 15.33 12.15 11.65
CA SER A 410 14.10 12.95 11.80
C SER A 410 12.82 12.14 11.53
N ILE A 411 12.88 10.81 11.59
CA ILE A 411 11.72 9.91 11.48
C ILE A 411 11.74 8.94 12.68
N VAL A 412 10.60 8.77 13.34
CA VAL A 412 10.49 7.86 14.48
C VAL A 412 10.83 6.43 14.04
N SER A 413 11.70 5.75 14.77
CA SER A 413 12.09 4.39 14.40
C SER A 413 11.08 3.35 14.89
N LEU A 414 10.67 2.43 14.00
CA LEU A 414 9.97 1.21 14.38
C LEU A 414 11.02 0.14 14.74
N TYR A 415 11.09 -0.22 16.01
CA TYR A 415 12.02 -1.22 16.53
C TYR A 415 11.55 -2.65 16.28
N ASP A 416 10.27 -2.94 16.57
CA ASP A 416 9.73 -4.30 16.47
C ASP A 416 8.21 -4.31 16.24
N VAL A 417 7.69 -5.46 15.82
CA VAL A 417 6.26 -5.72 15.63
C VAL A 417 5.92 -7.02 16.34
N ILE A 418 5.18 -6.92 17.43
CA ILE A 418 4.75 -8.06 18.22
C ILE A 418 3.33 -8.42 17.81
N HIS A 419 3.16 -9.62 17.26
CA HIS A 419 1.87 -10.14 16.84
C HIS A 419 1.37 -11.17 17.85
N THR A 420 0.14 -10.97 18.33
CA THR A 420 -0.61 -11.93 19.13
C THR A 420 -1.95 -12.21 18.46
N GLU A 421 -2.70 -13.21 18.92
CA GLU A 421 -3.96 -13.62 18.28
C GLU A 421 -4.99 -12.48 18.10
N ASN A 422 -5.09 -11.57 19.08
CA ASN A 422 -6.14 -10.54 19.10
C ASN A 422 -5.60 -9.10 19.02
N LYS A 423 -4.27 -8.92 18.96
CA LYS A 423 -3.64 -7.61 18.88
C LYS A 423 -2.28 -7.64 18.18
N LEU A 424 -2.01 -6.58 17.45
CA LEU A 424 -0.70 -6.23 16.91
C LEU A 424 -0.15 -5.06 17.74
N MET A 425 1.07 -5.20 18.22
CA MET A 425 1.74 -4.17 19.00
C MET A 425 2.98 -3.69 18.24
N LEU A 426 2.97 -2.42 17.85
CA LEU A 426 4.10 -1.77 17.21
C LEU A 426 4.98 -1.13 18.27
N VAL A 427 6.26 -1.50 18.28
CA VAL A 427 7.25 -1.01 19.24
C VAL A 427 8.07 0.08 18.55
N PHE A 428 7.84 1.33 18.94
CA PHE A 428 8.52 2.50 18.42
C PHE A 428 9.53 3.06 19.43
N GLU A 429 10.47 3.85 18.92
CA GLU A 429 11.27 4.78 19.70
C GLU A 429 10.38 5.67 20.58
N TYR A 430 10.74 5.82 21.86
CA TYR A 430 10.04 6.70 22.78
C TYR A 430 10.40 8.17 22.56
N MET A 431 9.39 9.02 22.47
CA MET A 431 9.52 10.47 22.40
C MET A 431 8.73 11.12 23.54
N ASP A 432 9.31 12.14 24.19
CA ASP A 432 8.76 12.70 25.44
C ASP A 432 7.45 13.48 25.24
N LYS A 433 7.32 14.23 24.14
CA LYS A 433 6.17 15.10 23.85
C LYS A 433 5.88 15.16 22.35
N ASP A 434 4.63 15.40 21.97
CA ASP A 434 4.32 15.94 20.64
C ASP A 434 4.55 17.46 20.60
N LEU A 435 4.70 18.04 19.40
CA LEU A 435 5.00 19.46 19.22
C LEU A 435 3.88 20.35 19.76
N LYS A 436 2.62 19.94 19.67
CA LYS A 436 1.51 20.72 20.23
C LYS A 436 1.67 20.89 21.74
N LYS A 437 1.92 19.79 22.45
CA LYS A 437 2.21 19.82 23.89
C LYS A 437 3.50 20.55 24.22
N TYR A 438 4.51 20.46 23.38
CA TYR A 438 5.74 21.21 23.57
C TYR A 438 5.46 22.72 23.54
N MET A 439 4.73 23.21 22.53
CA MET A 439 4.29 24.60 22.45
C MET A 439 3.48 25.02 23.67
N ASP A 440 2.48 24.22 24.06
CA ASP A 440 1.60 24.56 25.20
C ASP A 440 2.35 24.60 26.55
N THR A 441 3.47 23.88 26.68
CA THR A 441 4.24 23.78 27.95
C THR A 441 5.50 24.64 28.01
N ARG A 442 6.15 24.91 26.88
CA ARG A 442 7.41 25.66 26.80
C ARG A 442 7.26 27.04 26.17
N GLY A 443 6.22 27.24 25.37
CA GLY A 443 5.99 28.50 24.68
C GLY A 443 5.30 29.53 25.56
N GLU A 444 5.68 30.80 25.40
CA GLU A 444 4.93 31.90 26.00
C GLU A 444 3.63 32.08 25.21
N ARG A 445 2.49 31.69 25.81
CA ARG A 445 1.18 31.59 25.10
C ARG A 445 1.24 30.69 23.85
N GLY A 446 2.12 29.68 23.86
CA GLY A 446 2.32 28.75 22.74
C GLY A 446 3.38 29.17 21.72
N GLN A 447 3.97 30.35 21.84
CA GLN A 447 5.00 30.86 20.92
C GLN A 447 6.38 30.35 21.31
N LEU A 448 7.16 29.87 20.34
CA LEU A 448 8.53 29.40 20.57
C LEU A 448 9.57 30.48 20.18
N ASP A 449 10.76 30.39 20.76
CA ASP A 449 11.87 31.27 20.38
C ASP A 449 12.43 30.92 18.99
N GLN A 450 13.02 31.91 18.32
CA GLN A 450 13.50 31.79 16.94
C GLN A 450 14.52 30.66 16.75
N ALA A 451 15.39 30.40 17.74
CA ALA A 451 16.39 29.35 17.65
C ALA A 451 15.74 27.95 17.64
N THR A 452 14.76 27.74 18.52
CA THR A 452 13.97 26.52 18.59
C THR A 452 13.15 26.31 17.32
N ILE A 453 12.48 27.36 16.82
CA ILE A 453 11.71 27.31 15.57
C ILE A 453 12.61 26.89 14.40
N LYS A 454 13.76 27.54 14.23
CA LYS A 454 14.71 27.25 13.16
C LYS A 454 15.24 25.81 13.25
N SER A 455 15.58 25.34 14.45
CA SER A 455 16.02 23.96 14.68
C SER A 455 14.94 22.94 14.32
N PHE A 456 13.69 23.14 14.75
CA PHE A 456 12.58 22.25 14.46
C PHE A 456 12.18 22.25 12.99
N MET A 457 12.16 23.41 12.33
CA MET A 457 11.88 23.50 10.90
C MET A 457 12.95 22.82 10.05
N HIS A 458 14.23 22.96 10.43
CA HIS A 458 15.31 22.25 9.75
C HIS A 458 15.16 20.72 9.87
N GLN A 459 14.89 20.22 11.07
CA GLN A 459 14.68 18.77 11.28
C GLN A 459 13.42 18.25 10.57
N LEU A 460 12.32 19.02 10.60
CA LEU A 460 11.09 18.70 9.87
C LEU A 460 11.35 18.59 8.36
N LEU A 461 12.01 19.60 7.77
CA LEU A 461 12.31 19.60 6.35
C LEU A 461 13.29 18.48 5.95
N LYS A 462 14.27 18.12 6.80
CA LYS A 462 15.13 16.94 6.58
C LYS A 462 14.32 15.64 6.54
N GLY A 463 13.40 15.46 7.48
CA GLY A 463 12.49 14.31 7.48
C GLY A 463 11.61 14.26 6.24
N ILE A 464 11.03 15.40 5.83
CA ILE A 464 10.19 15.50 4.63
C ILE A 464 11.01 15.22 3.36
N ALA A 465 12.20 15.80 3.22
CA ALA A 465 13.07 15.57 2.07
C ALA A 465 13.42 14.09 1.93
N PHE A 466 13.80 13.43 3.03
CA PHE A 466 14.07 11.99 3.02
C PHE A 466 12.83 11.16 2.61
N CYS A 467 11.64 11.49 3.13
CA CYS A 467 10.40 10.84 2.69
C CYS A 467 10.18 11.03 1.19
N HIS A 468 10.33 12.25 0.67
CA HIS A 468 10.10 12.59 -0.73
C HIS A 468 11.10 11.87 -1.66
N GLU A 469 12.37 11.79 -1.28
CA GLU A 469 13.42 11.03 -1.99
C GLU A 469 13.10 9.52 -2.03
N ASN A 470 12.59 8.96 -0.93
CA ASN A 470 12.13 7.56 -0.84
C ASN A 470 10.72 7.37 -1.39
N ARG A 471 10.24 8.34 -2.16
CA ARG A 471 8.95 8.30 -2.82
C ARG A 471 7.75 8.15 -1.88
N VAL A 472 7.79 8.72 -0.67
CA VAL A 472 6.72 8.70 0.33
C VAL A 472 6.19 10.12 0.60
N LEU A 473 4.86 10.25 0.65
CA LEU A 473 4.15 11.45 1.11
C LEU A 473 3.56 11.21 2.50
N HIS A 474 3.70 12.16 3.41
CA HIS A 474 3.18 12.04 4.78
C HIS A 474 1.67 12.30 4.85
N ARG A 475 1.19 13.39 4.22
CA ARG A 475 -0.23 13.78 4.04
C ARG A 475 -1.01 14.20 5.28
N ASP A 476 -0.53 13.88 6.47
CA ASP A 476 -1.14 14.31 7.74
C ASP A 476 -0.12 15.00 8.65
N LEU A 477 0.68 15.92 8.08
CA LEU A 477 1.59 16.73 8.87
C LEU A 477 0.80 17.75 9.70
N LYS A 478 0.95 17.63 11.02
CA LYS A 478 0.36 18.52 12.03
C LYS A 478 1.18 18.44 13.32
N PRO A 479 1.12 19.44 14.22
CA PRO A 479 1.91 19.45 15.45
C PRO A 479 1.75 18.19 16.32
N GLN A 480 0.59 17.53 16.30
CA GLN A 480 0.35 16.30 17.06
C GLN A 480 1.14 15.08 16.52
N ASN A 481 1.53 15.11 15.24
CA ASN A 481 2.28 14.03 14.58
C ASN A 481 3.80 14.31 14.55
N LEU A 482 4.25 15.42 15.13
CA LEU A 482 5.67 15.77 15.25
C LEU A 482 6.11 15.52 16.68
N LEU A 483 7.07 14.61 16.88
CA LEU A 483 7.47 14.15 18.20
C LEU A 483 8.83 14.69 18.60
N ILE A 484 8.97 15.07 19.87
CA ILE A 484 10.12 15.77 20.43
C ILE A 484 10.61 15.03 21.67
N ASN A 485 11.92 14.79 21.74
CA ASN A 485 12.56 14.24 22.93
C ASN A 485 13.24 15.33 23.78
N LYS A 486 13.69 14.97 24.98
CA LYS A 486 14.40 15.87 25.91
C LYS A 486 15.67 16.50 25.35
N LYS A 487 16.27 15.92 24.30
CA LYS A 487 17.45 16.45 23.62
C LYS A 487 17.12 17.50 22.55
N GLY A 488 15.83 17.82 22.35
CA GLY A 488 15.38 18.77 21.33
C GLY A 488 15.40 18.20 19.92
N GLN A 489 15.38 16.86 19.78
CA GLN A 489 15.27 16.23 18.47
C GLN A 489 13.80 16.11 18.07
N LEU A 490 13.44 16.62 16.89
CA LEU A 490 12.12 16.53 16.30
C LEU A 490 12.12 15.40 15.26
N LYS A 491 11.13 14.49 15.37
CA LYS A 491 10.92 13.38 14.44
C LYS A 491 9.49 13.32 13.94
N LEU A 492 9.33 12.99 12.66
CA LEU A 492 8.05 12.68 12.04
C LEU A 492 7.51 11.37 12.62
N GLY A 493 6.27 11.39 13.10
CA GLY A 493 5.54 10.22 13.58
C GLY A 493 4.19 10.05 12.88
N ASP A 494 3.53 8.92 13.13
CA ASP A 494 2.20 8.56 12.63
C ASP A 494 2.02 8.59 11.11
N PHE A 495 2.59 7.57 10.44
CA PHE A 495 2.49 7.36 9.00
C PHE A 495 1.20 6.63 8.58
N GLY A 496 0.17 6.60 9.43
CA GLY A 496 -1.09 5.87 9.16
C GLY A 496 -1.82 6.31 7.88
N LEU A 497 -1.59 7.55 7.42
CA LEU A 497 -2.12 8.10 6.17
C LEU A 497 -1.06 8.23 5.05
N ALA A 498 0.19 7.84 5.31
CA ALA A 498 1.27 7.95 4.36
C ALA A 498 1.09 7.02 3.14
N ARG A 499 1.62 7.45 1.99
CA ARG A 499 1.51 6.73 0.72
C ARG A 499 2.72 6.98 -0.16
N ALA A 500 3.10 5.96 -0.92
CA ALA A 500 4.09 6.11 -1.97
C ALA A 500 3.56 6.87 -3.21
N PHE A 501 4.42 7.55 -3.98
CA PHE A 501 4.02 8.25 -5.21
C PHE A 501 3.36 7.31 -6.23
N GLY A 502 2.45 7.86 -7.03
CA GLY A 502 1.85 7.15 -8.18
C GLY A 502 0.69 6.21 -7.83
N ILE A 503 0.23 6.17 -6.57
CA ILE A 503 -1.05 5.55 -6.21
C ILE A 503 -2.14 6.62 -6.38
N PRO A 504 -3.06 6.52 -7.37
CA PRO A 504 -4.19 7.44 -7.49
C PRO A 504 -5.00 7.42 -6.20
N VAL A 505 -5.27 8.58 -5.63
CA VAL A 505 -6.05 8.69 -4.40
C VAL A 505 -7.49 8.96 -4.79
N ASN A 506 -8.36 7.97 -4.62
CA ASN A 506 -9.78 8.27 -4.50
C ASN A 506 -10.05 8.66 -3.05
N THR A 507 -10.47 9.91 -2.90
CA THR A 507 -11.03 10.56 -1.70
C THR A 507 -10.11 10.55 -0.47
N PHE A 508 -9.67 11.74 -0.03
CA PHE A 508 -9.61 11.96 1.43
C PHE A 508 -10.95 11.51 1.99
N SER A 509 -10.97 10.58 2.94
CA SER A 509 -12.19 10.29 3.69
C SER A 509 -12.65 11.62 4.29
N ASN A 510 -13.77 12.14 3.79
CA ASN A 510 -14.22 13.51 4.04
C ASN A 510 -14.69 13.77 5.47
N GLU A 511 -14.56 12.80 6.38
CA GLU A 511 -15.10 12.92 7.72
C GLU A 511 -14.05 12.43 8.72
N VAL A 512 -13.65 13.35 9.61
CA VAL A 512 -12.77 13.19 10.79
C VAL A 512 -11.25 13.30 10.57
N VAL A 513 -10.74 14.38 9.93
CA VAL A 513 -9.32 14.79 10.00
C VAL A 513 -9.19 16.31 10.09
N THR A 514 -8.23 16.83 10.87
CA THR A 514 -7.95 18.28 11.02
C THR A 514 -7.65 18.94 9.67
N LEU A 515 -8.42 19.99 9.31
CA LEU A 515 -8.30 20.68 8.00
C LEU A 515 -7.17 21.71 7.93
N TRP A 516 -6.68 22.17 9.08
CA TRP A 516 -5.90 23.41 9.21
C TRP A 516 -4.59 23.46 8.43
N TYR A 517 -4.01 22.29 8.15
CA TYR A 517 -2.74 22.13 7.45
C TYR A 517 -2.89 21.64 6.01
N ARG A 518 -4.13 21.53 5.50
CA ARG A 518 -4.41 21.00 4.16
C ARG A 518 -4.16 22.05 3.08
N ALA A 519 -3.50 21.62 2.01
CA ALA A 519 -3.13 22.48 0.89
C ALA A 519 -4.34 22.91 0.03
N PRO A 520 -4.31 24.10 -0.61
CA PRO A 520 -5.43 24.63 -1.37
C PRO A 520 -5.77 23.79 -2.61
N ASP A 521 -4.78 23.20 -3.28
CA ASP A 521 -4.98 22.30 -4.42
C ASP A 521 -5.74 21.04 -4.01
N VAL A 522 -5.44 20.50 -2.83
CA VAL A 522 -6.17 19.36 -2.27
C VAL A 522 -7.61 19.74 -1.93
N LEU A 523 -7.82 20.90 -1.32
CA LEU A 523 -9.15 21.41 -0.97
C LEU A 523 -10.00 21.72 -2.20
N LEU A 524 -9.38 22.16 -3.31
CA LEU A 524 -10.02 22.41 -4.60
C LEU A 524 -10.27 21.11 -5.41
N GLY A 525 -9.98 19.93 -4.83
CA GLY A 525 -10.27 18.64 -5.45
C GLY A 525 -9.24 18.19 -6.48
N SER A 526 -8.04 18.77 -6.49
CA SER A 526 -6.96 18.27 -7.33
C SER A 526 -6.70 16.79 -7.06
N ARG A 527 -6.58 16.02 -8.14
CA ARG A 527 -6.27 14.59 -8.10
C ARG A 527 -4.76 14.31 -8.24
N THR A 528 -3.99 15.34 -8.55
CA THR A 528 -2.53 15.27 -8.66
C THR A 528 -1.89 15.56 -7.31
N TYR A 529 -1.74 14.51 -6.49
CA TYR A 529 -1.02 14.61 -5.22
C TYR A 529 0.49 14.55 -5.46
N ASN A 530 1.19 15.61 -5.09
CA ASN A 530 2.63 15.75 -5.25
C ASN A 530 3.30 16.02 -3.88
N THR A 531 4.63 16.20 -3.87
CA THR A 531 5.43 16.56 -2.69
C THR A 531 4.99 17.87 -2.04
N SER A 532 4.40 18.78 -2.81
CA SER A 532 4.15 20.17 -2.38
C SER A 532 3.03 20.30 -1.35
N ILE A 533 2.24 19.25 -1.11
CA ILE A 533 1.21 19.23 -0.06
C ILE A 533 1.85 19.18 1.34
N ASP A 534 2.93 18.41 1.51
CA ASP A 534 3.64 18.31 2.79
C ASP A 534 4.40 19.61 3.08
N ILE A 535 4.88 20.29 2.03
CA ILE A 535 5.51 21.62 2.13
C ILE A 535 4.52 22.67 2.61
N TRP A 536 3.30 22.67 2.07
CA TRP A 536 2.25 23.56 2.53
C TRP A 536 1.95 23.36 4.02
N SER A 537 1.78 22.09 4.44
CA SER A 537 1.55 21.76 5.85
C SER A 537 2.70 22.23 6.74
N ALA A 538 3.96 22.05 6.31
CA ALA A 538 5.14 22.53 7.03
C ALA A 538 5.17 24.07 7.12
N GLY A 539 4.72 24.80 6.10
CA GLY A 539 4.59 26.25 6.14
C GLY A 539 3.54 26.72 7.16
N CYS A 540 2.37 26.06 7.18
CA CYS A 540 1.36 26.30 8.21
C CYS A 540 1.88 26.06 9.63
N ILE A 541 2.66 24.98 9.82
CA ILE A 541 3.30 24.65 11.10
C ILE A 541 4.32 25.73 11.49
N MET A 542 5.17 26.18 10.56
CA MET A 542 6.13 27.26 10.81
C MET A 542 5.46 28.54 11.31
N ALA A 543 4.36 28.95 10.68
CA ALA A 543 3.59 30.12 11.12
C ALA A 543 2.93 29.90 12.49
N GLU A 544 2.45 28.69 12.78
CA GLU A 544 1.88 28.34 14.08
C GLU A 544 2.94 28.36 15.20
N LEU A 545 4.18 27.96 14.91
CA LEU A 545 5.29 28.04 15.87
C LEU A 545 5.57 29.48 16.35
N TYR A 546 5.46 30.46 15.45
CA TYR A 546 5.64 31.89 15.77
C TYR A 546 4.44 32.51 16.47
N THR A 547 3.22 32.11 16.10
CA THR A 547 2.00 32.76 16.60
C THR A 547 1.37 32.06 17.81
N GLY A 548 1.74 30.80 18.05
CA GLY A 548 1.14 29.94 19.07
C GLY A 548 -0.26 29.40 18.69
N ARG A 549 -0.76 29.75 17.50
CA ARG A 549 -2.10 29.39 17.03
C ARG A 549 -2.09 28.95 15.57
N PRO A 550 -3.00 28.07 15.13
CA PRO A 550 -3.07 27.65 13.73
C PRO A 550 -3.28 28.83 12.79
N LEU A 551 -2.55 28.85 11.67
CA LEU A 551 -2.63 29.94 10.67
C LEU A 551 -4.00 29.98 9.98
N PHE A 552 -4.56 28.82 9.64
CA PHE A 552 -5.83 28.68 8.94
C PHE A 552 -6.78 27.74 9.69
N PRO A 553 -7.48 28.21 10.74
CA PRO A 553 -8.35 27.36 11.57
C PRO A 553 -9.75 27.20 10.94
N GLY A 554 -9.85 26.57 9.78
CA GLY A 554 -11.11 26.30 9.09
C GLY A 554 -11.89 25.13 9.68
N THR A 555 -13.22 25.20 9.54
CA THR A 555 -14.18 24.22 10.07
C THR A 555 -14.78 23.32 8.99
N THR A 556 -14.80 23.78 7.74
CA THR A 556 -15.23 23.05 6.55
C THR A 556 -14.22 23.29 5.42
N ASN A 557 -14.24 22.48 4.35
CA ASN A 557 -13.35 22.69 3.20
C ASN A 557 -13.51 24.10 2.59
N GLU A 558 -14.75 24.59 2.50
CA GLU A 558 -15.09 25.92 2.02
C GLU A 558 -14.54 27.02 2.95
N ASP A 559 -14.79 26.90 4.26
CA ASP A 559 -14.30 27.85 5.26
C ASP A 559 -12.75 27.87 5.31
N GLN A 560 -12.12 26.71 5.16
CA GLN A 560 -10.66 26.59 5.07
C GLN A 560 -10.12 27.35 3.86
N LEU A 561 -10.71 27.17 2.67
CA LEU A 561 -10.34 27.90 1.45
C LEU A 561 -10.53 29.41 1.62
N GLN A 562 -11.64 29.84 2.21
CA GLN A 562 -11.89 31.26 2.46
C GLN A 562 -10.84 31.88 3.38
N LYS A 563 -10.42 31.17 4.45
CA LYS A 563 -9.35 31.65 5.34
C LYS A 563 -8.00 31.73 4.62
N ILE A 564 -7.69 30.74 3.77
CA ILE A 564 -6.48 30.77 2.94
C ILE A 564 -6.51 31.97 2.00
N PHE A 565 -7.59 32.17 1.23
CA PHE A 565 -7.69 33.25 0.25
C PHE A 565 -7.72 34.64 0.89
N ARG A 566 -8.34 34.81 2.06
CA ARG A 566 -8.30 36.09 2.81
C ARG A 566 -6.89 36.56 3.11
N LEU A 567 -5.97 35.62 3.31
CA LEU A 567 -4.60 35.93 3.68
C LEU A 567 -3.65 35.92 2.49
N MET A 568 -3.69 34.85 1.70
CA MET A 568 -2.77 34.63 0.58
C MET A 568 -3.25 35.30 -0.71
N GLY A 569 -4.45 35.87 -0.71
CA GLY A 569 -5.14 36.40 -1.89
C GLY A 569 -5.93 35.33 -2.63
N THR A 570 -6.96 35.74 -3.37
CA THR A 570 -7.75 34.82 -4.19
C THR A 570 -7.01 34.57 -5.52
N PRO A 571 -6.68 33.32 -5.84
CA PRO A 571 -5.98 33.00 -7.09
C PRO A 571 -6.89 33.27 -8.31
N SER A 572 -6.26 33.60 -9.43
CA SER A 572 -6.90 33.81 -10.74
C SER A 572 -6.22 32.92 -11.77
N GLU A 573 -6.80 32.79 -12.98
CA GLU A 573 -6.14 32.10 -14.10
C GLU A 573 -4.74 32.66 -14.44
N ARG A 574 -4.47 33.93 -14.09
CA ARG A 574 -3.14 34.52 -14.26
C ARG A 574 -2.14 34.03 -13.22
N SER A 575 -2.53 33.96 -11.95
CA SER A 575 -1.65 33.55 -10.85
C SER A 575 -1.57 32.03 -10.66
N TRP A 576 -2.62 31.31 -11.06
CA TRP A 576 -2.69 29.86 -11.08
C TRP A 576 -3.44 29.40 -12.35
N PRO A 577 -2.73 29.24 -13.47
CA PRO A 577 -3.32 28.74 -14.71
C PRO A 577 -3.94 27.35 -14.53
N GLY A 578 -5.19 27.20 -14.97
CA GLY A 578 -5.96 25.96 -14.88
C GLY A 578 -6.75 25.79 -13.58
N ILE A 579 -6.75 26.78 -12.67
CA ILE A 579 -7.48 26.69 -11.40
C ILE A 579 -8.99 26.49 -11.61
N SER A 580 -9.57 27.10 -12.64
CA SER A 580 -11.00 26.95 -12.97
C SER A 580 -11.40 25.53 -13.39
N GLN A 581 -10.43 24.66 -13.70
CA GLN A 581 -10.66 23.28 -14.09
C GLN A 581 -10.66 22.32 -12.89
N LEU A 582 -10.34 22.81 -11.69
CA LEU A 582 -10.31 21.99 -10.49
C LEU A 582 -11.75 21.64 -10.04
N PRO A 583 -12.03 20.38 -9.64
CA PRO A 583 -13.40 19.91 -9.39
C PRO A 583 -14.21 20.72 -8.38
N GLU A 584 -13.58 21.24 -7.34
CA GLU A 584 -14.24 21.98 -6.26
C GLU A 584 -14.05 23.50 -6.40
N TYR A 585 -13.54 23.98 -7.55
CA TYR A 585 -13.43 25.42 -7.81
C TYR A 585 -14.82 26.04 -8.01
N LYS A 586 -15.05 27.18 -7.35
CA LYS A 586 -16.28 27.94 -7.49
C LYS A 586 -15.99 29.33 -8.04
N PRO A 587 -16.64 29.75 -9.15
CA PRO A 587 -16.39 31.05 -9.77
C PRO A 587 -16.82 32.23 -8.90
N ASN A 588 -17.64 32.01 -7.88
CA ASN A 588 -18.17 33.02 -6.98
C ASN A 588 -17.38 33.17 -5.66
N PHE A 589 -16.15 32.64 -5.57
CA PHE A 589 -15.29 32.94 -4.42
C PHE A 589 -15.08 34.44 -4.28
N HIS A 590 -15.10 34.94 -3.04
CA HIS A 590 -14.77 36.34 -2.77
C HIS A 590 -13.33 36.61 -3.19
N VAL A 591 -13.12 37.76 -3.86
CA VAL A 591 -11.80 38.19 -4.31
C VAL A 591 -11.12 38.97 -3.19
N TYR A 592 -10.03 38.44 -2.67
CA TYR A 592 -9.19 39.05 -1.65
C TYR A 592 -7.83 39.41 -2.22
N ALA A 593 -7.27 40.55 -1.80
CA ALA A 593 -5.88 40.88 -2.06
C ALA A 593 -4.95 40.06 -1.13
N THR A 594 -3.76 39.74 -1.60
CA THR A 594 -2.73 39.10 -0.76
C THR A 594 -2.31 40.07 0.34
N GLN A 595 -2.30 39.59 1.58
CA GLN A 595 -1.80 40.34 2.74
C GLN A 595 -0.32 40.03 2.97
N ASP A 596 0.38 40.99 3.59
CA ASP A 596 1.75 40.77 4.04
C ASP A 596 1.76 39.91 5.31
N LEU A 597 2.31 38.69 5.20
CA LEU A 597 2.46 37.77 6.33
C LEU A 597 3.33 38.37 7.46
N GLY A 598 4.24 39.30 7.16
CA GLY A 598 5.06 39.98 8.16
C GLY A 598 4.25 40.77 9.19
N LEU A 599 3.07 41.28 8.80
CA LEU A 599 2.15 41.97 9.72
C LEU A 599 1.48 41.02 10.73
N ILE A 600 1.37 39.74 10.38
CA ILE A 600 0.79 38.70 11.25
C ILE A 600 1.85 38.03 12.11
N LEU A 601 3.08 37.97 11.59
CA LEU A 601 4.22 37.30 12.18
C LEU A 601 5.33 38.33 12.48
N PRO A 602 5.11 39.34 13.35
CA PRO A 602 6.07 40.43 13.52
C PRO A 602 7.44 39.99 14.08
N GLN A 603 7.50 38.78 14.66
CA GLN A 603 8.73 38.19 15.23
C GLN A 603 9.56 37.41 14.20
N ILE A 604 9.05 37.20 12.98
CA ILE A 604 9.78 36.48 11.94
C ILE A 604 10.83 37.40 11.32
N ASP A 605 12.06 36.92 11.17
CA ASP A 605 13.09 37.67 10.47
C ASP A 605 12.83 37.67 8.94
N PRO A 606 13.42 38.60 8.17
CA PRO A 606 13.17 38.70 6.74
C PRO A 606 13.48 37.42 5.94
N LEU A 607 14.50 36.65 6.33
CA LEU A 607 14.84 35.39 5.65
C LEU A 607 13.84 34.28 6.01
N GLY A 608 13.36 34.25 7.25
CA GLY A 608 12.29 33.37 7.68
C GLY A 608 10.98 33.65 6.94
N LEU A 609 10.65 34.94 6.74
CA LEU A 609 9.48 35.38 5.98
C LEU A 609 9.56 34.96 4.51
N ASP A 610 10.73 35.11 3.88
CA ASP A 610 10.95 34.66 2.50
C ASP A 610 10.74 33.16 2.36
N LEU A 611 11.32 32.35 3.26
CA LEU A 611 11.13 30.90 3.26
C LEU A 611 9.64 30.53 3.43
N LEU A 612 8.95 31.15 4.39
CA LEU A 612 7.54 30.90 4.64
C LEU A 612 6.67 31.23 3.41
N ASN A 613 6.93 32.36 2.76
CA ASN A 613 6.23 32.75 1.53
C ASN A 613 6.47 31.76 0.38
N ARG A 614 7.67 31.19 0.26
CA ARG A 614 7.98 30.15 -0.73
C ARG A 614 7.28 28.82 -0.44
N MET A 615 7.08 28.48 0.83
CA MET A 615 6.35 27.26 1.24
C MET A 615 4.84 27.39 1.05
N LEU A 616 4.29 28.60 1.26
CA LEU A 616 2.85 28.89 1.18
C LEU A 616 2.39 29.43 -0.19
N GLN A 617 3.12 29.15 -1.27
CA GLN A 617 2.63 29.46 -2.62
C GLN A 617 1.34 28.69 -2.91
N LEU A 618 0.28 29.38 -3.38
CA LEU A 618 -1.00 28.74 -3.68
C LEU A 618 -0.86 27.67 -4.77
N ARG A 619 -0.15 28.04 -5.84
CA ARG A 619 0.13 27.15 -6.97
C ARG A 619 1.15 26.07 -6.57
N PRO A 620 0.81 24.77 -6.66
CA PRO A 620 1.67 23.67 -6.22
C PRO A 620 3.06 23.68 -6.86
N GLU A 621 3.16 23.97 -8.16
CA GLU A 621 4.43 23.95 -8.90
C GLU A 621 5.38 25.08 -8.53
N MET A 622 4.88 26.12 -7.86
CA MET A 622 5.68 27.26 -7.40
C MET A 622 6.14 27.10 -5.94
N ARG A 623 5.63 26.10 -5.20
CA ARG A 623 6.09 25.83 -3.83
C ARG A 623 7.50 25.27 -3.88
N VAL A 624 8.36 25.79 -3.00
CA VAL A 624 9.73 25.28 -2.83
C VAL A 624 9.72 23.79 -2.46
N SER A 625 10.67 23.01 -2.97
CA SER A 625 10.82 21.62 -2.55
C SER A 625 11.44 21.54 -1.15
N ALA A 626 11.27 20.41 -0.44
CA ALA A 626 11.94 20.24 0.87
C ALA A 626 13.47 20.31 0.74
N HIS A 627 14.01 19.77 -0.36
CA HIS A 627 15.43 19.82 -0.66
C HIS A 627 15.93 21.26 -0.82
N ASP A 628 15.24 22.07 -1.64
CA ASP A 628 15.63 23.47 -1.87
C ASP A 628 15.40 24.34 -0.64
N ALA A 629 14.35 24.04 0.15
CA ALA A 629 14.07 24.74 1.41
C ALA A 629 15.20 24.55 2.42
N LEU A 630 15.84 23.37 2.48
CA LEU A 630 16.99 23.13 3.35
C LEU A 630 18.24 23.91 2.96
N GLN A 631 18.37 24.30 1.69
CA GLN A 631 19.46 25.15 1.19
C GLN A 631 19.16 26.65 1.34
N HIS A 632 18.03 27.00 1.97
CA HIS A 632 17.64 28.39 2.11
C HIS A 632 18.58 29.14 3.07
N PRO A 633 18.95 30.42 2.79
CA PRO A 633 19.87 31.21 3.62
C PRO A 633 19.44 31.34 5.10
N TRP A 634 18.16 31.19 5.38
CA TRP A 634 17.62 31.20 6.74
C TRP A 634 18.23 30.13 7.66
N PHE A 635 18.77 29.03 7.11
CA PHE A 635 19.41 27.95 7.89
C PHE A 635 20.94 28.08 8.01
N HIS A 636 21.59 29.05 7.36
CA HIS A 636 23.06 29.12 7.31
C HIS A 636 23.73 29.40 8.67
N ASP A 637 23.04 30.12 9.55
CA ASP A 637 23.50 30.46 10.91
C ASP A 637 23.17 29.37 11.95
N LEU A 638 22.35 28.38 11.59
CA LEU A 638 21.90 27.33 12.50
C LEU A 638 23.05 26.53 13.17
N PRO A 639 24.12 26.11 12.45
CA PRO A 639 25.22 25.39 13.08
C PRO A 639 25.92 26.22 14.18
N GLN A 640 26.07 27.53 13.96
CA GLN A 640 26.69 28.45 14.90
C GLN A 640 25.78 28.66 16.13
N MET A 641 24.48 28.83 15.91
CA MET A 641 23.49 28.93 16.99
C MET A 641 23.44 27.67 17.86
N GLN A 642 23.47 26.49 17.24
CA GLN A 642 23.48 25.21 17.96
C GLN A 642 24.75 25.03 18.80
N ALA A 643 25.91 25.43 18.28
CA ALA A 643 27.16 25.41 19.03
C ALA A 643 27.14 26.36 20.26
N GLN A 644 26.58 27.56 20.10
CA GLN A 644 26.44 28.52 21.20
C GLN A 644 25.49 28.04 22.30
N LEU A 645 24.35 27.44 21.92
CA LEU A 645 23.39 26.87 22.88
C LEU A 645 24.00 25.69 23.67
N GLN A 646 24.80 24.84 23.01
CA GLN A 646 25.51 23.75 23.68
C GLN A 646 26.56 24.27 24.66
N GLN A 647 27.30 25.32 24.29
CA GLN A 647 28.28 25.96 25.18
C GLN A 647 27.60 26.62 26.40
N GLN A 648 26.46 27.30 26.21
CA GLN A 648 25.70 27.89 27.32
C GLN A 648 25.13 26.83 28.28
N GLN A 649 24.62 25.70 27.77
CA GLN A 649 24.16 24.59 28.60
C GLN A 649 25.30 23.92 29.36
N GLN A 650 26.47 23.76 28.74
CA GLN A 650 27.66 23.23 29.42
C GLN A 650 28.12 24.18 30.53
N GLN A 651 28.14 25.49 30.28
CA GLN A 651 28.52 26.49 31.28
C GLN A 651 27.55 26.53 32.47
N GLN A 652 26.24 26.41 32.25
CA GLN A 652 25.23 26.33 33.32
C GLN A 652 25.36 25.05 34.17
N MET A 653 25.73 23.91 33.57
CA MET A 653 25.98 22.67 34.32
C MET A 653 27.28 22.71 35.12
N SER A 654 28.33 23.37 34.61
CA SER A 654 29.57 23.56 35.38
C SER A 654 29.45 24.62 36.50
N GLY A 655 28.52 25.57 36.39
CA GLY A 655 28.25 26.57 37.43
C GLY A 655 27.56 26.00 38.69
N TYR A 656 26.74 24.96 38.54
CA TYR A 656 26.07 24.29 39.67
C TYR A 656 26.97 23.28 40.41
N GLY A 657 28.02 22.76 39.74
CA GLY A 657 29.01 21.87 40.37
C GLY A 657 29.99 22.58 41.31
N GLY A 658 30.15 23.90 41.18
CA GLY A 658 31.09 24.70 41.99
C GLY A 658 30.56 25.20 43.33
N MET A 659 29.24 25.13 43.58
CA MET A 659 28.64 25.62 44.84
C MET A 659 28.38 24.54 45.88
N VAL A 660 28.55 23.25 45.57
CA VAL A 660 28.27 22.15 46.51
C VAL A 660 29.54 21.61 47.21
N THR A 661 30.74 22.00 46.78
CA THR A 661 32.02 21.53 47.37
C THR A 661 32.69 22.50 48.34
N SER A 662 32.07 23.65 48.69
CA SER A 662 32.69 24.64 49.58
C SER A 662 32.01 24.82 50.96
N GLN A 663 31.13 23.89 51.38
CA GLN A 663 30.47 23.95 52.71
C GLN A 663 30.63 22.71 53.61
N GLN A 664 31.54 21.78 53.31
CA GLN A 664 31.84 20.64 54.18
C GLN A 664 33.31 20.55 54.62
N ALA A 665 33.97 21.71 54.74
CA ALA A 665 35.32 21.78 55.29
C ALA A 665 35.43 22.89 56.35
N TYR A 666 34.49 22.97 57.30
CA TYR A 666 34.66 23.61 58.61
C TYR A 666 33.44 23.29 59.47
N GLN A 667 33.46 22.14 60.15
CA GLN A 667 32.91 21.90 61.48
C GLN A 667 33.27 20.50 61.96
#